data_AF-L9LBM0-F1
#
_entry.id   AF-L9LBM0-F1
#
_cell.length_a   1.000
_cell.length_b   1.000
_cell.length_c   1.000
_cell.angle_alpha   90.00
_cell.angle_beta   90.00
_cell.angle_gamma   90.00
#
_symmetry.space_group_name_H-M   'P 1'
#
loop_
_entity.id
_entity.type
_entity.pdbx_description
1 polymer ?
#
loop_
_entity_poly.entity_id
_entity_poly.type
_entity_poly.pdbx_seq_one_letter_code
_entity_poly.pdbx_strand_id
1 'polypeptide(L)'
;MAMAEGERTECAEPPRDEPPADGALKRAEELKTQANDYFKAKDYENAIKFYSQAIELNPSNAIYYGNRSLAYLRTECYGYALGDATRAIEIDKKYIKGYYRRAASNMALGKFRAALRDYETVVKVKPHDKDAKMKYQECNKIVKQKAFERAIAGDEHKRSVVDSLDIESMTIEDEYSGPKLEDGKVTITFMKELMQWYKDQKKLHRKCAYQILVQVKEVLSKLSTLVETTLKETEKITVCGDTHGQFYDLLNIFELNGLPSETNPYVSFSAERPPHPPPPQHHPRSALGQEEGLWKEGSAPCSGTRHGRVQTSLTLTPGSQSVRLGLSHCRWLSLSVSRPVFSCCKVTWQIFNGDFVDRGSFSVEVILTLFGFKLLYPDHFHLLRGNHETDNMNQIYGFEGEVKAKYTAQMYELFSEVFEWLPLAQCINGKVLIMHGGLFSEDGVTLDDIRKIERNRQPPDSGPMCDLLWSDPQPQNGRSVSKRGVSCQFGPDVTKAFLEENHLDYIIRSHEVKAEGYEVAHGGRCVTVFSAPNYCDQMGNKASYIHLRGSDLRPQFHQFTAVPHPNVKPMAYANTLLQLGMMIVLEPCGRWTEGAGHVRGEERLHKALRSPEDRRRKRAQPTQRTGTGPVTSQLCPEPRGGPLAGNKKTCWVEAAPRASPGLLSSRPGSALERDLKESLRREAGDQRLR
;
A
#
# COMPACT_ATOMS: atom_id res chain seq x y z
N MET A 1 74.64 -1.90 35.87
CA MET A 1 74.68 -3.07 34.97
C MET A 1 73.33 -3.77 35.06
N ALA A 2 72.87 -4.40 33.97
CA ALA A 2 71.54 -5.01 33.82
C ALA A 2 70.34 -4.03 34.02
N MET A 3 69.54 -3.86 32.96
CA MET A 3 68.15 -3.41 33.07
C MET A 3 67.24 -4.65 33.01
N ALA A 4 66.01 -4.52 33.50
CA ALA A 4 65.01 -5.59 33.38
C ALA A 4 64.55 -5.77 31.93
N GLU A 5 64.26 -7.01 31.55
CA GLU A 5 63.59 -7.33 30.29
C GLU A 5 62.10 -7.00 30.41
N GLY A 6 61.57 -6.27 29.43
CA GLY A 6 60.16 -5.95 29.32
C GLY A 6 59.63 -6.44 27.98
N GLU A 7 58.70 -7.39 28.00
CA GLU A 7 58.08 -7.94 26.80
C GLU A 7 57.34 -6.84 26.03
N ARG A 8 57.62 -6.71 24.74
CA ARG A 8 56.81 -5.88 23.84
C ARG A 8 55.70 -6.75 23.25
N THR A 9 54.47 -6.56 23.75
CA THR A 9 53.28 -7.01 23.03
C THR A 9 53.19 -6.26 21.69
N GLU A 10 53.38 -6.96 20.58
CA GLU A 10 53.13 -6.38 19.25
C GLU A 10 51.63 -6.13 19.07
N CYS A 11 51.27 -4.91 18.70
CA CYS A 11 49.90 -4.60 18.28
C CYS A 11 49.65 -5.24 16.91
N ALA A 12 48.89 -6.33 16.86
CA ALA A 12 48.49 -6.94 15.60
C ALA A 12 47.74 -5.92 14.73
N GLU A 13 48.16 -5.75 13.48
CA GLU A 13 47.37 -5.01 12.49
C GLU A 13 46.01 -5.72 12.27
N PRO A 14 44.92 -4.98 11.99
CA PRO A 14 43.70 -5.60 11.53
C PRO A 14 43.95 -6.35 10.21
N PRO A 15 43.27 -7.49 9.97
CA PRO A 15 43.44 -8.24 8.73
C PRO A 15 43.14 -7.35 7.53
N ARG A 16 44.08 -7.29 6.59
CA ARG A 16 43.92 -6.55 5.34
C ARG A 16 43.05 -7.40 4.41
N ASP A 17 41.95 -6.84 3.91
CA ASP A 17 41.01 -7.55 3.03
C ASP A 17 41.75 -8.14 1.81
N GLU A 18 41.85 -9.47 1.73
CA GLU A 18 42.37 -10.13 0.53
C GLU A 18 41.37 -9.95 -0.63
N PRO A 19 41.82 -9.58 -1.83
CA PRO A 19 40.93 -9.41 -2.98
C PRO A 19 40.27 -10.75 -3.33
N PRO A 20 38.94 -10.81 -3.55
CA PRO A 20 38.26 -12.06 -3.86
C PRO A 20 38.86 -12.73 -5.10
N ALA A 21 39.02 -14.04 -5.06
CA ALA A 21 39.53 -14.82 -6.19
C ALA A 21 38.70 -14.56 -7.46
N ASP A 22 39.35 -14.50 -8.62
CA ASP A 22 38.74 -14.03 -9.89
C ASP A 22 37.43 -14.76 -10.26
N GLY A 23 37.33 -16.06 -9.95
CA GLY A 23 36.10 -16.84 -10.10
C GLY A 23 34.94 -16.37 -9.21
N ALA A 24 35.21 -15.89 -7.99
CA ALA A 24 34.20 -15.33 -7.09
C ALA A 24 33.71 -13.95 -7.57
N LEU A 25 34.61 -13.11 -8.10
CA LEU A 25 34.23 -11.82 -8.73
C LEU A 25 33.31 -12.04 -9.93
N LYS A 26 33.65 -12.98 -10.81
CA LYS A 26 32.78 -13.38 -11.93
C LYS A 26 31.43 -13.92 -11.43
N ARG A 27 31.43 -14.77 -10.40
CA ARG A 27 30.19 -15.33 -9.83
C ARG A 27 29.30 -14.27 -9.20
N ALA A 28 29.86 -13.25 -8.56
CA ALA A 28 29.11 -12.11 -8.03
C ALA A 28 28.39 -11.33 -9.16
N GLU A 29 29.03 -11.13 -10.31
CA GLU A 29 28.44 -10.47 -11.47
C GLU A 29 27.34 -11.31 -12.15
N GLU A 30 27.45 -12.65 -12.13
CA GLU A 30 26.37 -13.57 -12.53
C GLU A 30 25.15 -13.41 -11.61
N LEU A 31 25.34 -13.46 -10.29
CA LEU A 31 24.28 -13.31 -9.28
C LEU A 31 23.61 -11.93 -9.35
N LYS A 32 24.39 -10.85 -9.49
CA LYS A 32 23.87 -9.49 -9.76
C LYS A 32 23.06 -9.45 -11.06
N THR A 33 23.41 -10.24 -12.08
CA THR A 33 22.65 -10.27 -13.33
C THR A 33 21.31 -10.98 -13.14
N GLN A 34 21.29 -12.13 -12.46
CA GLN A 34 20.06 -12.81 -12.05
C GLN A 34 19.16 -11.90 -11.20
N ALA A 35 19.72 -11.17 -10.23
CA ALA A 35 19.01 -10.20 -9.40
C ALA A 35 18.39 -9.05 -10.22
N ASN A 36 19.07 -8.56 -11.26
CA ASN A 36 18.50 -7.58 -12.19
C ASN A 36 17.29 -8.14 -12.96
N ASP A 37 17.29 -9.43 -13.29
CA ASP A 37 16.21 -10.07 -14.05
C ASP A 37 14.98 -10.33 -13.17
N TYR A 38 15.16 -10.80 -11.93
CA TYR A 38 14.10 -10.82 -10.91
C TYR A 38 13.51 -9.42 -10.68
N PHE A 39 14.36 -8.39 -10.58
CA PHE A 39 13.91 -7.00 -10.42
C PHE A 39 13.07 -6.51 -11.62
N LYS A 40 13.43 -6.87 -12.87
CA LYS A 40 12.61 -6.57 -14.07
C LYS A 40 11.26 -7.29 -14.03
N ALA A 41 11.23 -8.52 -13.52
CA ALA A 41 10.00 -9.30 -13.32
C ALA A 41 9.14 -8.82 -12.13
N LYS A 42 9.57 -7.76 -11.42
CA LYS A 42 9.00 -7.24 -10.16
C LYS A 42 9.09 -8.20 -8.96
N ASP A 43 9.85 -9.28 -9.08
CA ASP A 43 10.20 -10.16 -7.96
C ASP A 43 11.32 -9.50 -7.14
N TYR A 44 10.92 -8.51 -6.35
CA TYR A 44 11.86 -7.72 -5.55
C TYR A 44 12.46 -8.53 -4.40
N GLU A 45 11.74 -9.53 -3.87
CA GLU A 45 12.25 -10.41 -2.83
C GLU A 45 13.43 -11.26 -3.32
N ASN A 46 13.29 -11.96 -4.43
CA ASN A 46 14.39 -12.78 -4.95
C ASN A 46 15.49 -11.87 -5.50
N ALA A 47 15.17 -10.69 -6.06
CA ALA A 47 16.19 -9.69 -6.36
C ALA A 47 17.04 -9.32 -5.13
N ILE A 48 16.42 -9.04 -3.96
CA ILE A 48 17.13 -8.76 -2.70
C ILE A 48 18.00 -9.95 -2.26
N LYS A 49 17.49 -11.18 -2.36
CA LYS A 49 18.24 -12.42 -2.01
C LYS A 49 19.48 -12.58 -2.90
N PHE A 50 19.32 -12.48 -4.23
CA PHE A 50 20.43 -12.62 -5.17
C PHE A 50 21.43 -11.45 -5.14
N TYR A 51 21.00 -10.22 -4.86
CA TYR A 51 21.95 -9.12 -4.59
C TYR A 51 22.74 -9.33 -3.30
N SER A 52 22.13 -9.92 -2.26
CA SER A 52 22.84 -10.22 -1.00
C SER A 52 23.94 -11.26 -1.22
N GLN A 53 23.65 -12.34 -1.96
CA GLN A 53 24.67 -13.33 -2.36
C GLN A 53 25.79 -12.72 -3.23
N ALA A 54 25.47 -11.75 -4.10
CA ALA A 54 26.49 -11.02 -4.86
C ALA A 54 27.38 -10.14 -3.97
N ILE A 55 26.82 -9.54 -2.90
CA ILE A 55 27.52 -8.74 -1.89
C ILE A 55 28.37 -9.61 -0.96
N GLU A 56 27.90 -10.81 -0.60
CA GLU A 56 28.67 -11.79 0.17
C GLU A 56 29.95 -12.24 -0.56
N LEU A 57 29.89 -12.42 -1.89
CA LEU A 57 31.06 -12.76 -2.71
C LEU A 57 31.95 -11.56 -3.06
N ASN A 58 31.40 -10.34 -3.09
CA ASN A 58 32.16 -9.12 -3.32
C ASN A 58 31.47 -7.90 -2.65
N PRO A 59 31.84 -7.58 -1.39
CA PRO A 59 31.30 -6.47 -0.63
C PRO A 59 31.90 -5.10 -1.05
N SER A 60 32.74 -5.06 -2.09
CA SER A 60 33.43 -3.84 -2.55
C SER A 60 32.77 -3.16 -3.75
N ASN A 61 31.66 -3.69 -4.30
CA ASN A 61 31.02 -3.13 -5.50
C ASN A 61 29.81 -2.24 -5.17
N ALA A 62 29.97 -0.92 -5.36
CA ALA A 62 28.92 0.09 -5.12
C ALA A 62 27.62 -0.15 -5.92
N ILE A 63 27.69 -0.83 -7.07
CA ILE A 63 26.52 -1.12 -7.91
C ILE A 63 25.58 -2.09 -7.20
N TYR A 64 26.08 -3.05 -6.44
CA TYR A 64 25.25 -4.09 -5.83
C TYR A 64 24.37 -3.49 -4.72
N TYR A 65 24.98 -2.75 -3.79
CA TYR A 65 24.26 -1.96 -2.79
C TYR A 65 23.34 -0.92 -3.46
N GLY A 66 23.80 -0.24 -4.52
CA GLY A 66 22.99 0.73 -5.27
C GLY A 66 21.73 0.16 -5.93
N ASN A 67 21.76 -1.12 -6.32
CA ASN A 67 20.62 -1.83 -6.87
C ASN A 67 19.76 -2.52 -5.79
N ARG A 68 20.37 -3.09 -4.74
CA ARG A 68 19.63 -3.67 -3.60
C ARG A 68 18.89 -2.59 -2.80
N SER A 69 19.48 -1.41 -2.64
CA SER A 69 18.81 -0.19 -2.16
C SER A 69 17.58 0.17 -3.00
N LEU A 70 17.64 0.03 -4.33
CA LEU A 70 16.46 0.24 -5.18
C LEU A 70 15.40 -0.84 -4.97
N ALA A 71 15.78 -2.11 -4.77
CA ALA A 71 14.83 -3.16 -4.43
C ALA A 71 14.17 -2.90 -3.06
N TYR A 72 14.95 -2.47 -2.06
CA TYR A 72 14.41 -2.03 -0.77
C TYR A 72 13.49 -0.80 -0.87
N LEU A 73 13.73 0.15 -1.78
CA LEU A 73 12.78 1.23 -2.09
C LEU A 73 11.47 0.73 -2.74
N ARG A 74 11.46 -0.46 -3.34
CA ARG A 74 10.27 -1.09 -3.94
C ARG A 74 9.50 -1.97 -2.96
N THR A 75 10.17 -2.51 -1.95
CA THR A 75 9.56 -3.25 -0.83
C THR A 75 9.44 -2.40 0.44
N GLU A 76 9.52 -1.07 0.32
CA GLU A 76 9.27 -0.09 1.39
C GLU A 76 10.19 -0.19 2.62
N CYS A 77 11.32 -0.88 2.45
CA CYS A 77 12.39 -1.03 3.43
C CYS A 77 13.30 0.21 3.43
N TYR A 78 12.74 1.39 3.71
CA TYR A 78 13.44 2.67 3.57
C TYR A 78 14.70 2.81 4.45
N GLY A 79 14.76 2.10 5.58
CA GLY A 79 15.94 2.02 6.45
C GLY A 79 17.08 1.23 5.81
N TYR A 80 16.79 0.04 5.29
CA TYR A 80 17.78 -0.75 4.54
C TYR A 80 18.19 -0.08 3.23
N ALA A 81 17.25 0.59 2.55
CA ALA A 81 17.54 1.40 1.37
C ALA A 81 18.51 2.56 1.66
N LEU A 82 18.32 3.27 2.79
CA LEU A 82 19.21 4.33 3.28
C LEU A 82 20.60 3.79 3.65
N GLY A 83 20.66 2.63 4.30
CA GLY A 83 21.92 1.94 4.63
C GLY A 83 22.72 1.56 3.39
N ASP A 84 22.14 0.77 2.49
CA ASP A 84 22.78 0.35 1.24
C ASP A 84 23.17 1.55 0.36
N ALA A 85 22.32 2.57 0.25
CA ALA A 85 22.65 3.77 -0.53
C ALA A 85 23.81 4.56 0.09
N THR A 86 23.95 4.55 1.41
CA THR A 86 25.10 5.15 2.10
C THR A 86 26.36 4.33 1.83
N ARG A 87 26.30 3.00 1.95
CA ARG A 87 27.43 2.11 1.66
C ARG A 87 27.92 2.21 0.20
N ALA A 88 26.99 2.35 -0.75
CA ALA A 88 27.33 2.61 -2.15
C ALA A 88 28.12 3.92 -2.36
N ILE A 89 27.82 4.97 -1.59
CA ILE A 89 28.50 6.28 -1.64
C ILE A 89 29.85 6.25 -0.90
N GLU A 90 29.97 5.45 0.16
CA GLU A 90 31.25 5.21 0.84
C GLU A 90 32.26 4.54 -0.09
N ILE A 91 31.80 3.50 -0.81
CA ILE A 91 32.60 2.74 -1.78
C ILE A 91 32.95 3.59 -3.01
N ASP A 92 31.97 4.23 -3.64
CA ASP A 92 32.22 5.18 -4.74
C ASP A 92 31.45 6.50 -4.57
N LYS A 93 32.20 7.54 -4.17
CA LYS A 93 31.71 8.92 -4.06
C LYS A 93 31.32 9.55 -5.42
N LYS A 94 31.63 8.91 -6.55
CA LYS A 94 31.19 9.31 -7.89
C LYS A 94 29.92 8.57 -8.34
N TYR A 95 29.42 7.60 -7.57
CA TYR A 95 28.23 6.82 -7.90
C TYR A 95 26.94 7.63 -7.70
N ILE A 96 26.62 8.49 -8.67
CA ILE A 96 25.48 9.43 -8.65
C ILE A 96 24.13 8.73 -8.37
N LYS A 97 23.98 7.47 -8.79
CA LYS A 97 22.80 6.65 -8.48
C LYS A 97 22.62 6.44 -6.97
N GLY A 98 23.70 6.28 -6.20
CA GLY A 98 23.67 6.14 -4.74
C GLY A 98 23.04 7.36 -4.07
N TYR A 99 23.48 8.57 -4.43
CA TYR A 99 22.89 9.82 -3.93
C TYR A 99 21.39 9.91 -4.27
N TYR A 100 20.97 9.52 -5.47
CA TYR A 100 19.54 9.46 -5.81
C TYR A 100 18.75 8.46 -4.96
N ARG A 101 19.29 7.26 -4.66
CA ARG A 101 18.62 6.28 -3.79
C ARG A 101 18.58 6.75 -2.34
N ARG A 102 19.66 7.37 -1.85
CA ARG A 102 19.72 7.92 -0.49
C ARG A 102 18.79 9.11 -0.31
N ALA A 103 18.69 9.98 -1.32
CA ALA A 103 17.71 11.06 -1.34
C ALA A 103 16.28 10.52 -1.31
N ALA A 104 15.95 9.53 -2.15
CA ALA A 104 14.63 8.90 -2.17
C ALA A 104 14.28 8.20 -0.83
N SER A 105 15.25 7.53 -0.21
CA SER A 105 15.09 6.90 1.11
C SER A 105 14.81 7.95 2.19
N ASN A 106 15.59 9.04 2.20
CA ASN A 106 15.36 10.17 3.11
C ASN A 106 14.04 10.90 2.84
N MET A 107 13.57 10.98 1.59
CA MET A 107 12.25 11.53 1.26
C MET A 107 11.14 10.68 1.89
N ALA A 108 11.15 9.35 1.66
CA ALA A 108 10.16 8.42 2.22
C ALA A 108 10.14 8.41 3.75
N LEU A 109 11.31 8.60 4.39
CA LEU A 109 11.48 8.74 5.84
C LEU A 109 11.09 10.12 6.41
N GLY A 110 10.56 11.06 5.61
CA GLY A 110 10.30 12.44 6.04
C GLY A 110 11.55 13.27 6.38
N LYS A 111 12.74 12.75 6.10
CA LYS A 111 14.06 13.36 6.40
C LYS A 111 14.45 14.34 5.27
N PHE A 112 13.54 15.24 4.91
CA PHE A 112 13.64 16.15 3.74
C PHE A 112 14.95 16.98 3.72
N ARG A 113 15.42 17.47 4.88
CA ARG A 113 16.70 18.20 5.00
C ARG A 113 17.93 17.34 4.67
N ALA A 114 17.86 16.02 4.81
CA ALA A 114 18.91 15.10 4.38
C ALA A 114 18.82 14.81 2.88
N ALA A 115 17.62 14.54 2.37
CA ALA A 115 17.37 14.36 0.93
C ALA A 115 17.84 15.57 0.11
N LEU A 116 17.59 16.79 0.61
CA LEU A 116 17.99 18.02 -0.07
C LEU A 116 19.51 18.12 -0.28
N ARG A 117 20.34 17.68 0.69
CA ARG A 117 21.81 17.68 0.56
C ARG A 117 22.30 16.69 -0.49
N ASP A 118 21.65 15.53 -0.59
CA ASP A 118 21.97 14.54 -1.62
C ASP A 118 21.58 15.08 -3.01
N TYR A 119 20.38 15.66 -3.18
CA TYR A 119 19.99 16.31 -4.44
C TYR A 119 20.88 17.51 -4.81
N GLU A 120 21.28 18.34 -3.84
CA GLU A 120 22.22 19.44 -4.05
C GLU A 120 23.57 18.93 -4.57
N THR A 121 24.06 17.81 -4.02
CA THR A 121 25.30 17.15 -4.47
C THR A 121 25.17 16.65 -5.91
N VAL A 122 24.04 16.02 -6.27
CA VAL A 122 23.77 15.60 -7.66
C VAL A 122 23.72 16.79 -8.62
N VAL A 123 23.04 17.89 -8.26
CA VAL A 123 22.95 19.10 -9.11
C VAL A 123 24.31 19.78 -9.27
N LYS A 124 25.18 19.77 -8.25
CA LYS A 124 26.56 20.26 -8.35
C LYS A 124 27.40 19.47 -9.35
N VAL A 125 27.28 18.14 -9.37
CA VAL A 125 28.03 17.28 -10.32
C VAL A 125 27.40 17.28 -11.73
N LYS A 126 26.07 17.46 -11.83
CA LYS A 126 25.35 17.49 -13.10
C LYS A 126 24.51 18.78 -13.29
N PRO A 127 25.14 19.94 -13.51
CA PRO A 127 24.42 21.22 -13.61
C PRO A 127 23.49 21.36 -14.83
N HIS A 128 23.58 20.47 -15.82
CA HIS A 128 22.70 20.46 -17.00
C HIS A 128 21.59 19.38 -16.96
N ASP A 129 21.57 18.54 -15.92
CA ASP A 129 20.57 17.48 -15.75
C ASP A 129 19.24 18.10 -15.26
N LYS A 130 18.18 17.97 -16.09
CA LYS A 130 16.86 18.56 -15.83
C LYS A 130 16.14 17.83 -14.68
N ASP A 131 16.32 16.52 -14.57
CA ASP A 131 15.71 15.69 -13.53
C ASP A 131 16.33 16.01 -12.17
N ALA A 132 17.67 16.12 -12.11
CA ALA A 132 18.39 16.55 -10.91
C ALA A 132 17.87 17.92 -10.41
N LYS A 133 17.74 18.89 -11.31
CA LYS A 133 17.26 20.25 -11.00
C LYS A 133 15.81 20.27 -10.51
N MET A 134 14.90 19.56 -11.19
CA MET A 134 13.51 19.43 -10.75
C MET A 134 13.43 18.81 -9.35
N LYS A 135 14.16 17.72 -9.11
CA LYS A 135 14.13 17.02 -7.82
C LYS A 135 14.68 17.85 -6.67
N TYR A 136 15.75 18.60 -6.90
CA TYR A 136 16.25 19.59 -5.94
C TYR A 136 15.23 20.71 -5.66
N GLN A 137 14.55 21.23 -6.68
CA GLN A 137 13.57 22.32 -6.54
C GLN A 137 12.35 21.90 -5.71
N GLU A 138 11.72 20.76 -6.01
CA GLU A 138 10.58 20.27 -5.22
C GLU A 138 10.99 19.87 -3.79
N CYS A 139 12.16 19.24 -3.61
CA CYS A 139 12.65 18.94 -2.25
C CYS A 139 12.90 20.21 -1.42
N ASN A 140 13.45 21.27 -2.04
CA ASN A 140 13.68 22.56 -1.39
C ASN A 140 12.35 23.26 -1.03
N LYS A 141 11.34 23.17 -1.89
CA LYS A 141 9.97 23.67 -1.64
C LYS A 141 9.35 22.99 -0.42
N ILE A 142 9.43 21.65 -0.32
CA ILE A 142 8.94 20.90 0.86
C ILE A 142 9.72 21.29 2.13
N VAL A 143 11.06 21.39 2.06
CA VAL A 143 11.89 21.82 3.21
C VAL A 143 11.51 23.23 3.69
N LYS A 144 11.20 24.15 2.77
CA LYS A 144 10.72 25.50 3.10
C LYS A 144 9.31 25.49 3.69
N GLN A 145 8.40 24.69 3.13
CA GLN A 145 7.04 24.56 3.63
C GLN A 145 7.03 24.00 5.06
N LYS A 146 7.70 22.87 5.32
CA LYS A 146 7.87 22.28 6.66
C LYS A 146 8.57 23.22 7.65
N ALA A 147 9.47 24.08 7.19
CA ALA A 147 10.11 25.09 8.03
C ALA A 147 9.17 26.26 8.40
N PHE A 148 8.27 26.64 7.49
CA PHE A 148 7.23 27.66 7.72
C PHE A 148 6.11 27.12 8.63
N GLU A 149 5.61 25.91 8.36
CA GLU A 149 4.66 25.17 9.22
C GLU A 149 5.19 25.06 10.66
N ARG A 150 6.45 24.64 10.84
CA ARG A 150 7.10 24.56 12.16
C ARG A 150 7.34 25.92 12.82
N ALA A 151 7.45 27.01 12.05
CA ALA A 151 7.58 28.36 12.62
C ALA A 151 6.23 28.95 13.06
N ILE A 152 5.11 28.43 12.53
CA ILE A 152 3.75 28.80 12.94
C ILE A 152 3.27 27.93 14.11
N ALA A 153 3.71 26.66 14.18
CA ALA A 153 3.38 25.72 15.26
C ALA A 153 4.16 25.99 16.57
N GLY A 154 4.10 27.21 17.08
CA GLY A 154 4.52 27.57 18.44
C GLY A 154 3.50 27.15 19.50
N ASP A 155 3.78 27.44 20.78
CA ASP A 155 3.06 26.94 21.98
C ASP A 155 1.66 27.54 22.22
N GLU A 156 0.90 27.84 21.16
CA GLU A 156 -0.55 28.05 21.27
C GLU A 156 -1.28 26.71 21.09
N HIS A 157 -2.37 26.49 21.82
CA HIS A 157 -3.31 25.42 21.49
C HIS A 157 -3.74 25.60 20.02
N LYS A 158 -3.43 24.62 19.15
CA LYS A 158 -3.95 24.59 17.78
C LYS A 158 -5.47 24.73 17.84
N ARG A 159 -5.97 25.91 17.47
CA ARG A 159 -7.40 26.17 17.38
C ARG A 159 -7.97 25.21 16.33
N SER A 160 -9.00 24.48 16.72
CA SER A 160 -9.52 23.37 15.91
C SER A 160 -10.09 23.93 14.60
N VAL A 161 -9.86 23.28 13.47
CA VAL A 161 -10.34 23.75 12.16
C VAL A 161 -11.86 23.95 12.17
N VAL A 162 -12.57 23.11 12.94
CA VAL A 162 -14.02 23.21 13.21
C VAL A 162 -14.41 24.60 13.75
N ASP A 163 -13.57 25.23 14.57
CA ASP A 163 -13.82 26.53 15.21
C ASP A 163 -13.75 27.71 14.22
N SER A 164 -13.38 27.42 12.97
CA SER A 164 -13.36 28.33 11.81
C SER A 164 -14.35 27.95 10.71
N LEU A 165 -15.02 26.79 10.84
CA LEU A 165 -15.95 26.26 9.86
C LEU A 165 -17.41 26.54 10.27
N ASP A 166 -17.99 27.60 9.72
CA ASP A 166 -19.44 27.76 9.70
C ASP A 166 -20.05 26.75 8.71
N ILE A 167 -20.43 25.59 9.24
CA ILE A 167 -21.12 24.52 8.49
C ILE A 167 -22.62 24.85 8.33
N GLU A 168 -23.19 25.65 9.22
CA GLU A 168 -24.62 25.98 9.19
C GLU A 168 -24.97 26.81 7.96
N SER A 169 -24.23 27.89 7.70
CA SER A 169 -24.46 28.77 6.54
C SER A 169 -24.03 28.19 5.19
N MET A 170 -23.30 27.07 5.15
CA MET A 170 -23.02 26.39 3.88
C MET A 170 -24.34 26.00 3.19
N THR A 171 -24.61 26.56 2.01
CA THR A 171 -25.69 26.05 1.15
C THR A 171 -25.27 24.75 0.48
N ILE A 172 -26.26 24.00 -0.02
CA ILE A 172 -26.07 22.95 -1.02
C ILE A 172 -26.73 23.50 -2.29
N GLU A 173 -26.05 23.45 -3.42
CA GLU A 173 -26.58 23.99 -4.68
C GLU A 173 -27.76 23.13 -5.18
N ASP A 174 -28.79 23.75 -5.77
CA ASP A 174 -30.03 23.05 -6.17
C ASP A 174 -29.77 22.00 -7.27
N GLU A 175 -28.74 22.19 -8.10
CA GLU A 175 -28.28 21.24 -9.09
C GLU A 175 -27.63 19.98 -8.47
N TYR A 176 -27.32 19.99 -7.17
CA TYR A 176 -26.73 18.84 -6.48
C TYR A 176 -27.77 17.74 -6.25
N SER A 177 -27.75 16.77 -7.17
CA SER A 177 -28.56 15.55 -7.22
C SER A 177 -27.90 14.33 -6.56
N GLY A 178 -26.83 14.55 -5.76
CA GLY A 178 -26.15 13.49 -5.02
C GLY A 178 -26.65 13.31 -3.58
N PRO A 179 -26.04 12.37 -2.82
CA PRO A 179 -26.48 12.00 -1.47
C PRO A 179 -26.48 13.17 -0.48
N LYS A 180 -27.58 13.30 0.27
CA LYS A 180 -27.79 14.34 1.30
C LYS A 180 -28.07 13.66 2.65
N LEU A 181 -27.47 14.16 3.73
CA LEU A 181 -27.68 13.63 5.08
C LEU A 181 -29.10 13.95 5.58
N GLU A 182 -29.80 12.97 6.13
CA GLU A 182 -31.15 13.12 6.68
C GLU A 182 -31.06 13.81 8.05
N ASP A 183 -31.55 15.06 8.16
CA ASP A 183 -31.37 15.93 9.34
C ASP A 183 -29.92 16.01 9.86
N GLY A 184 -28.95 15.97 8.93
CA GLY A 184 -27.51 15.97 9.22
C GLY A 184 -26.94 14.62 9.69
N LYS A 185 -27.77 13.58 9.84
CA LYS A 185 -27.38 12.24 10.26
C LYS A 185 -27.08 11.32 9.07
N VAL A 186 -26.23 10.34 9.30
CA VAL A 186 -25.97 9.24 8.36
C VAL A 186 -27.06 8.18 8.51
N THR A 187 -27.58 7.68 7.39
CA THR A 187 -28.57 6.59 7.34
C THR A 187 -28.09 5.47 6.42
N ILE A 188 -28.69 4.28 6.55
CA ILE A 188 -28.40 3.16 5.63
C ILE A 188 -28.85 3.44 4.18
N THR A 189 -29.80 4.35 3.97
CA THR A 189 -30.20 4.86 2.65
C THR A 189 -29.08 5.72 2.07
N PHE A 190 -28.67 6.76 2.80
CA PHE A 190 -27.55 7.63 2.42
C PHE A 190 -26.27 6.83 2.15
N MET A 191 -25.93 5.82 2.96
CA MET A 191 -24.73 5.00 2.73
C MET A 191 -24.79 4.19 1.42
N LYS A 192 -25.96 3.65 1.05
CA LYS A 192 -26.14 2.94 -0.23
C LYS A 192 -26.04 3.89 -1.42
N GLU A 193 -26.65 5.06 -1.31
CA GLU A 193 -26.55 6.12 -2.32
C GLU A 193 -25.10 6.63 -2.46
N LEU A 194 -24.39 6.83 -1.36
CA LEU A 194 -23.00 7.27 -1.32
C LEU A 194 -22.07 6.27 -2.01
N MET A 195 -22.17 4.98 -1.68
CA MET A 195 -21.37 3.94 -2.34
C MET A 195 -21.63 3.89 -3.85
N GLN A 196 -22.89 4.02 -4.29
CA GLN A 196 -23.20 4.06 -5.73
C GLN A 196 -22.69 5.35 -6.39
N TRP A 197 -22.82 6.51 -5.74
CA TRP A 197 -22.33 7.80 -6.22
C TRP A 197 -20.81 7.79 -6.44
N TYR A 198 -20.07 7.17 -5.52
CA TYR A 198 -18.63 6.94 -5.64
C TYR A 198 -18.26 5.87 -6.68
N LYS A 199 -19.08 4.81 -6.84
CA LYS A 199 -18.92 3.79 -7.91
C LYS A 199 -19.09 4.40 -9.31
N ASP A 200 -19.87 5.48 -9.42
CA ASP A 200 -20.03 6.30 -10.63
C ASP A 200 -18.96 7.43 -10.77
N GLN A 201 -17.91 7.44 -9.95
CA GLN A 201 -16.87 8.49 -9.88
C GLN A 201 -17.36 9.91 -9.54
N LYS A 202 -18.53 10.07 -8.91
CA LYS A 202 -19.10 11.37 -8.55
C LYS A 202 -18.70 11.77 -7.12
N LYS A 203 -18.67 13.07 -6.83
CA LYS A 203 -18.19 13.61 -5.54
C LYS A 203 -19.33 13.91 -4.56
N LEU A 204 -19.15 13.58 -3.28
CA LEU A 204 -20.07 13.98 -2.20
C LEU A 204 -20.00 15.49 -1.96
N HIS A 205 -21.12 16.17 -1.73
CA HIS A 205 -21.11 17.62 -1.47
C HIS A 205 -20.31 17.97 -0.20
N ARG A 206 -19.58 19.10 -0.25
CA ARG A 206 -18.67 19.59 0.81
C ARG A 206 -19.35 19.71 2.18
N LYS A 207 -20.62 20.15 2.25
CA LYS A 207 -21.37 20.25 3.52
C LYS A 207 -21.52 18.86 4.17
N CYS A 208 -21.98 17.86 3.41
CA CYS A 208 -22.12 16.49 3.88
C CYS A 208 -20.78 15.89 4.35
N ALA A 209 -19.69 16.16 3.62
CA ALA A 209 -18.35 15.72 4.01
C ALA A 209 -17.87 16.37 5.33
N TYR A 210 -18.01 17.68 5.49
CA TYR A 210 -17.70 18.37 6.76
C TYR A 210 -18.58 17.88 7.92
N GLN A 211 -19.88 17.66 7.69
CA GLN A 211 -20.80 17.10 8.69
C GLN A 211 -20.40 15.69 9.14
N ILE A 212 -19.93 14.83 8.23
CA ILE A 212 -19.40 13.50 8.57
C ILE A 212 -18.11 13.65 9.41
N LEU A 213 -17.18 14.51 9.00
CA LEU A 213 -15.91 14.66 9.71
C LEU A 213 -16.05 15.24 11.12
N VAL A 214 -16.89 16.26 11.32
CA VAL A 214 -17.14 16.82 12.66
C VAL A 214 -17.81 15.79 13.58
N GLN A 215 -18.83 15.08 13.08
CA GLN A 215 -19.49 14.04 13.88
C GLN A 215 -18.55 12.87 14.20
N VAL A 216 -17.71 12.43 13.26
CA VAL A 216 -16.83 11.28 13.50
C VAL A 216 -15.63 11.66 14.41
N LYS A 217 -15.16 12.92 14.36
CA LYS A 217 -14.22 13.47 15.36
C LYS A 217 -14.78 13.31 16.78
N GLU A 218 -16.06 13.66 16.95
CA GLU A 218 -16.79 13.67 18.23
C GLU A 218 -17.25 12.26 18.70
N VAL A 219 -17.21 11.26 17.83
CA VAL A 219 -17.33 9.84 18.19
C VAL A 219 -15.96 9.26 18.56
N LEU A 220 -14.93 9.51 17.76
CA LEU A 220 -13.59 8.96 17.96
C LEU A 220 -12.88 9.56 19.18
N SER A 221 -13.11 10.84 19.52
CA SER A 221 -12.51 11.51 20.67
C SER A 221 -12.85 10.86 22.02
N LYS A 222 -14.05 10.26 22.11
CA LYS A 222 -14.56 9.61 23.32
C LYS A 222 -14.06 8.18 23.53
N LEU A 223 -13.39 7.59 22.54
CA LEU A 223 -12.87 6.23 22.64
C LEU A 223 -11.57 6.21 23.46
N SER A 224 -11.35 5.10 24.18
CA SER A 224 -10.04 4.75 24.71
C SER A 224 -9.03 4.51 23.58
N THR A 225 -7.74 4.71 23.85
CA THR A 225 -6.66 4.45 22.88
C THR A 225 -6.51 2.95 22.57
N LEU A 226 -6.86 2.09 23.55
CA LEU A 226 -7.19 0.68 23.37
C LEU A 226 -8.71 0.52 23.40
N VAL A 227 -9.34 0.13 22.30
CA VAL A 227 -10.76 -0.26 22.28
C VAL A 227 -10.89 -1.68 22.84
N GLU A 228 -11.89 -1.93 23.69
CA GLU A 228 -12.13 -3.25 24.28
C GLU A 228 -13.52 -3.75 23.86
N THR A 229 -13.61 -5.00 23.39
CA THR A 229 -14.80 -5.54 22.73
C THR A 229 -15.13 -6.92 23.24
N THR A 230 -16.37 -7.11 23.71
CA THR A 230 -16.88 -8.40 24.16
C THR A 230 -17.85 -8.96 23.12
N LEU A 231 -17.39 -10.01 22.43
CA LEU A 231 -18.11 -10.76 21.40
C LEU A 231 -18.73 -12.02 22.03
N LYS A 232 -20.07 -12.13 22.02
CA LYS A 232 -20.79 -13.28 22.61
C LYS A 232 -20.59 -14.53 21.77
N GLU A 233 -20.80 -15.71 22.36
CA GLU A 233 -20.57 -17.03 21.74
C GLU A 233 -21.09 -17.18 20.30
N THR A 234 -22.28 -16.64 20.02
CA THR A 234 -22.96 -16.73 18.71
C THR A 234 -22.59 -15.63 17.72
N GLU A 235 -21.86 -14.61 18.15
CA GLU A 235 -21.56 -13.40 17.37
C GLU A 235 -20.27 -13.58 16.55
N LYS A 236 -20.20 -12.90 15.39
CA LYS A 236 -19.01 -12.88 14.52
C LYS A 236 -18.53 -11.45 14.26
N ILE A 237 -17.21 -11.31 14.12
CA ILE A 237 -16.55 -10.06 13.73
C ILE A 237 -15.59 -10.32 12.57
N THR A 238 -15.55 -9.38 11.64
CA THR A 238 -14.63 -9.38 10.49
C THR A 238 -13.46 -8.46 10.78
N VAL A 239 -12.23 -8.91 10.52
CA VAL A 239 -11.04 -8.06 10.57
C VAL A 239 -10.46 -7.92 9.17
N CYS A 240 -10.44 -6.69 8.67
CA CYS A 240 -9.77 -6.27 7.45
C CYS A 240 -8.46 -5.57 7.81
N GLY A 241 -7.42 -5.78 7.01
CA GLY A 241 -6.19 -4.98 7.05
C GLY A 241 -6.25 -3.78 6.11
N ASP A 242 -5.07 -3.35 5.66
CA ASP A 242 -4.83 -2.19 4.79
C ASP A 242 -5.75 -2.20 3.56
N THR A 243 -6.30 -1.04 3.18
CA THR A 243 -7.16 -0.87 1.99
C THR A 243 -6.68 0.20 1.02
N HIS A 244 -5.79 1.11 1.45
CA HIS A 244 -5.01 2.04 0.61
C HIS A 244 -5.78 2.64 -0.59
N GLY A 245 -6.94 3.26 -0.33
CA GLY A 245 -7.72 3.92 -1.38
C GLY A 245 -8.22 3.04 -2.52
N GLN A 246 -8.25 1.70 -2.36
CA GLN A 246 -8.81 0.76 -3.34
C GLN A 246 -10.33 0.61 -3.14
N PHE A 247 -11.07 1.70 -3.38
CA PHE A 247 -12.52 1.79 -3.13
C PHE A 247 -13.36 0.67 -3.77
N TYR A 248 -13.00 0.22 -4.98
CA TYR A 248 -13.74 -0.81 -5.70
C TYR A 248 -13.56 -2.20 -5.06
N ASP A 249 -12.39 -2.46 -4.45
CA ASP A 249 -12.14 -3.67 -3.66
C ASP A 249 -12.81 -3.59 -2.27
N LEU A 250 -12.93 -2.40 -1.68
CA LEU A 250 -13.76 -2.19 -0.48
C LEU A 250 -15.23 -2.56 -0.74
N LEU A 251 -15.78 -2.14 -1.89
CA LEU A 251 -17.12 -2.58 -2.30
C LEU A 251 -17.19 -4.11 -2.52
N ASN A 252 -16.14 -4.73 -3.06
CA ASN A 252 -16.07 -6.19 -3.20
C ASN A 252 -16.08 -6.91 -1.83
N ILE A 253 -15.40 -6.39 -0.80
CA ILE A 253 -15.49 -6.91 0.58
C ILE A 253 -16.94 -6.87 1.06
N PHE A 254 -17.66 -5.75 0.86
CA PHE A 254 -19.06 -5.63 1.24
C PHE A 254 -20.02 -6.51 0.41
N GLU A 255 -19.75 -6.73 -0.87
CA GLU A 255 -20.53 -7.62 -1.74
C GLU A 255 -20.29 -9.11 -1.38
N LEU A 256 -19.09 -9.49 -0.92
CA LEU A 256 -18.74 -10.87 -0.53
C LEU A 256 -19.13 -11.24 0.91
N ASN A 257 -18.89 -10.36 1.89
CA ASN A 257 -19.14 -10.63 3.32
C ASN A 257 -20.49 -10.10 3.81
N GLY A 258 -21.04 -9.09 3.13
CA GLY A 258 -22.20 -8.32 3.57
C GLY A 258 -21.84 -6.92 4.09
N LEU A 259 -22.86 -6.07 4.17
CA LEU A 259 -22.75 -4.70 4.69
C LEU A 259 -22.70 -4.68 6.23
N PRO A 260 -22.03 -3.68 6.83
CA PRO A 260 -22.15 -3.38 8.26
C PRO A 260 -23.62 -3.25 8.70
N SER A 261 -23.94 -3.79 9.88
CA SER A 261 -25.30 -3.77 10.50
C SER A 261 -25.28 -4.43 11.89
N GLU A 262 -26.40 -4.39 12.64
CA GLU A 262 -26.43 -4.61 14.11
C GLU A 262 -26.93 -6.00 14.59
N THR A 263 -27.76 -6.73 13.82
CA THR A 263 -28.60 -7.86 14.34
C THR A 263 -28.38 -9.26 13.69
N ASN A 264 -27.46 -10.03 14.28
CA ASN A 264 -27.05 -11.42 13.94
C ASN A 264 -28.24 -12.43 13.87
N PRO A 265 -28.19 -13.61 13.17
CA PRO A 265 -27.09 -14.24 12.44
C PRO A 265 -27.40 -14.77 11.01
N TYR A 266 -26.37 -15.33 10.33
CA TYR A 266 -26.57 -16.38 9.34
C TYR A 266 -25.47 -17.45 9.40
N VAL A 267 -25.86 -18.73 9.41
CA VAL A 267 -24.92 -19.87 9.27
C VAL A 267 -24.79 -20.19 7.79
N SER A 268 -23.57 -20.11 7.26
CA SER A 268 -23.29 -20.55 5.88
C SER A 268 -23.38 -22.06 5.81
N PHE A 269 -24.43 -22.59 5.16
CA PHE A 269 -24.39 -23.96 4.65
C PHE A 269 -23.21 -24.08 3.69
N SER A 270 -22.24 -24.93 4.02
CA SER A 270 -21.28 -25.43 3.04
C SER A 270 -22.06 -26.16 1.97
N ALA A 271 -21.92 -25.74 0.71
CA ALA A 271 -22.42 -26.54 -0.41
C ALA A 271 -21.58 -27.82 -0.46
N GLU A 272 -22.13 -28.93 0.03
CA GLU A 272 -21.52 -30.24 -0.14
C GLU A 272 -21.30 -30.49 -1.62
N ARG A 273 -20.05 -30.78 -2.01
CA ARG A 273 -19.78 -31.27 -3.35
C ARG A 273 -20.47 -32.63 -3.47
N PRO A 274 -21.21 -32.92 -4.56
CA PRO A 274 -21.68 -34.28 -4.78
C PRO A 274 -20.46 -35.22 -4.79
N PRO A 275 -20.53 -36.38 -4.11
CA PRO A 275 -19.37 -37.25 -3.97
C PRO A 275 -18.87 -37.70 -5.35
N HIS A 276 -17.55 -37.59 -5.56
CA HIS A 276 -16.93 -38.11 -6.79
C HIS A 276 -17.19 -39.62 -6.90
N PRO A 277 -17.56 -40.13 -8.09
CA PRO A 277 -17.67 -41.58 -8.29
C PRO A 277 -16.30 -42.24 -8.05
N PRO A 278 -16.24 -43.44 -7.45
CA PRO A 278 -14.99 -44.12 -7.19
C PRO A 278 -14.26 -44.49 -8.50
N PRO A 279 -12.91 -44.51 -8.52
CA PRO A 279 -12.16 -44.89 -9.69
C PRO A 279 -12.40 -46.35 -10.08
N PRO A 280 -12.35 -46.70 -11.38
CA PRO A 280 -12.59 -48.07 -11.83
C PRO A 280 -11.52 -49.03 -11.31
N GLN A 281 -11.95 -50.08 -10.60
CA GLN A 281 -11.05 -51.11 -10.12
C GLN A 281 -10.61 -52.03 -11.27
N HIS A 282 -9.30 -52.13 -11.50
CA HIS A 282 -8.74 -53.10 -12.45
C HIS A 282 -8.78 -54.51 -11.85
N HIS A 283 -9.54 -55.42 -12.48
CA HIS A 283 -9.50 -56.85 -12.18
C HIS A 283 -8.17 -57.48 -12.63
N PRO A 284 -7.48 -58.25 -11.76
CA PRO A 284 -6.66 -59.37 -12.18
C PRO A 284 -7.54 -60.59 -12.53
N ARG A 285 -7.05 -61.48 -13.41
CA ARG A 285 -7.73 -62.75 -13.75
C ARG A 285 -7.10 -63.93 -12.99
N SER A 286 -7.93 -64.69 -12.29
CA SER A 286 -7.87 -66.16 -12.19
C SER A 286 -9.18 -66.64 -11.51
N ALA A 287 -9.99 -67.55 -12.04
CA ALA A 287 -9.75 -68.88 -12.64
C ALA A 287 -9.82 -70.03 -11.61
N LEU A 288 -11.06 -70.49 -11.38
CA LEU A 288 -11.49 -71.87 -11.14
C LEU A 288 -10.77 -72.75 -10.09
N GLY A 289 -11.54 -73.15 -9.06
CA GLY A 289 -11.74 -74.58 -8.76
C GLY A 289 -11.38 -75.07 -7.36
N GLN A 290 -12.31 -75.83 -6.76
CA GLN A 290 -12.10 -76.89 -5.74
C GLN A 290 -11.54 -76.48 -4.35
N GLU A 291 -11.91 -77.10 -3.22
CA GLU A 291 -13.02 -78.03 -2.88
C GLU A 291 -13.23 -78.10 -1.34
N GLU A 292 -14.35 -78.69 -0.90
CA GLU A 292 -14.67 -79.16 0.49
C GLU A 292 -14.65 -78.16 1.67
N GLY A 293 -15.13 -78.57 2.88
CA GLY A 293 -14.83 -77.83 4.13
C GLY A 293 -15.88 -77.65 5.26
N LEU A 294 -16.73 -78.63 5.57
CA LEU A 294 -17.21 -79.01 6.94
C LEU A 294 -17.45 -77.98 8.10
N TRP A 295 -18.61 -78.14 8.79
CA TRP A 295 -18.86 -77.83 10.24
C TRP A 295 -18.91 -76.35 10.73
N LYS A 296 -19.62 -75.94 11.82
CA LYS A 296 -20.86 -76.43 12.51
C LYS A 296 -21.36 -75.38 13.56
N GLU A 297 -22.70 -75.31 13.78
CA GLU A 297 -23.48 -74.95 15.00
C GLU A 297 -23.10 -73.80 16.00
N GLY A 298 -24.13 -73.18 16.60
CA GLY A 298 -24.03 -72.41 17.85
C GLY A 298 -24.67 -70.99 17.84
N SER A 299 -25.58 -70.56 18.73
CA SER A 299 -26.83 -71.11 19.29
C SER A 299 -27.28 -70.29 20.53
N ALA A 300 -27.90 -69.11 20.31
CA ALA A 300 -28.81 -68.42 21.27
C ALA A 300 -28.21 -68.01 22.67
N PRO A 301 -28.97 -67.47 23.66
CA PRO A 301 -30.37 -67.01 23.70
C PRO A 301 -30.59 -65.58 24.29
N CYS A 302 -31.82 -65.27 24.76
CA CYS A 302 -32.33 -63.91 25.04
C CYS A 302 -32.66 -63.61 26.52
N SER A 303 -32.82 -62.32 26.85
CA SER A 303 -33.70 -61.77 27.94
C SER A 303 -34.14 -60.34 27.52
N GLY A 304 -35.39 -59.90 27.65
CA GLY A 304 -36.11 -59.47 28.86
C GLY A 304 -36.08 -57.93 28.99
N THR A 305 -37.14 -57.14 29.25
CA THR A 305 -38.54 -57.43 29.64
C THR A 305 -39.50 -56.26 29.22
N ARG A 306 -40.77 -56.25 29.64
CA ARG A 306 -41.88 -55.37 29.15
C ARG A 306 -42.08 -54.06 29.95
N HIS A 307 -42.64 -53.02 29.28
CA HIS A 307 -43.83 -52.21 29.63
C HIS A 307 -44.04 -51.16 28.50
N GLY A 308 -45.22 -50.58 28.17
CA GLY A 308 -46.62 -50.77 28.57
C GLY A 308 -47.55 -49.97 27.61
N ARG A 309 -48.86 -50.29 27.53
CA ARG A 309 -49.82 -49.61 26.60
C ARG A 309 -50.36 -48.28 27.16
N VAL A 310 -50.62 -47.32 26.25
CA VAL A 310 -51.93 -46.66 26.10
C VAL A 310 -52.21 -46.51 24.60
N GLN A 311 -53.50 -46.54 24.19
CA GLN A 311 -53.94 -46.45 22.80
C GLN A 311 -55.27 -45.70 22.73
N THR A 312 -55.37 -44.65 21.91
CA THR A 312 -56.65 -44.00 21.54
C THR A 312 -56.64 -43.66 20.05
N SER A 313 -57.64 -44.15 19.33
CA SER A 313 -57.82 -43.97 17.89
C SER A 313 -59.05 -43.12 17.60
N LEU A 314 -59.03 -42.36 16.50
CA LEU A 314 -60.24 -41.90 15.82
C LEU A 314 -60.00 -41.90 14.31
N THR A 315 -61.04 -42.24 13.55
CA THR A 315 -61.01 -42.58 12.12
C THR A 315 -62.30 -42.12 11.43
N LEU A 316 -62.37 -42.31 10.09
CA LEU A 316 -63.53 -42.11 9.21
C LEU A 316 -63.76 -40.67 8.69
N THR A 317 -64.18 -40.42 7.43
CA THR A 317 -63.67 -40.90 6.11
C THR A 317 -64.14 -39.88 5.02
N PRO A 318 -64.71 -40.17 3.82
CA PRO A 318 -64.10 -39.66 2.59
C PRO A 318 -65.00 -38.77 1.71
N GLY A 319 -64.43 -38.15 0.67
CA GLY A 319 -65.18 -37.47 -0.39
C GLY A 319 -64.47 -37.60 -1.74
N SER A 320 -65.16 -38.14 -2.75
CA SER A 320 -64.62 -38.41 -4.09
C SER A 320 -65.40 -37.66 -5.17
N GLN A 321 -64.72 -37.27 -6.24
CA GLN A 321 -65.10 -37.56 -7.64
C GLN A 321 -64.07 -36.99 -8.63
N SER A 322 -64.08 -37.50 -9.87
CA SER A 322 -63.30 -36.93 -10.99
C SER A 322 -64.12 -36.95 -12.27
N VAL A 323 -63.95 -35.94 -13.11
CA VAL A 323 -64.47 -35.89 -14.48
C VAL A 323 -63.39 -35.29 -15.39
N ARG A 324 -63.25 -35.83 -16.60
CA ARG A 324 -62.30 -35.37 -17.64
C ARG A 324 -62.97 -34.39 -18.60
N LEU A 325 -62.18 -33.53 -19.25
CA LEU A 325 -62.07 -33.31 -20.72
C LEU A 325 -61.67 -31.86 -21.06
N GLY A 326 -61.08 -31.65 -22.25
CA GLY A 326 -60.93 -30.33 -22.88
C GLY A 326 -59.49 -29.95 -23.26
N LEU A 327 -59.13 -30.15 -24.54
CA LEU A 327 -57.92 -29.57 -25.16
C LEU A 327 -58.28 -28.26 -25.85
N SER A 328 -57.59 -27.15 -25.54
CA SER A 328 -57.48 -26.00 -26.46
C SER A 328 -56.36 -25.00 -26.12
N HIS A 329 -55.47 -24.79 -27.10
CA HIS A 329 -54.76 -23.54 -27.40
C HIS A 329 -54.18 -22.67 -26.25
N CYS A 330 -52.98 -23.01 -25.77
CA CYS A 330 -52.09 -21.99 -25.20
C CYS A 330 -51.38 -21.21 -26.33
N ARG A 331 -51.71 -19.93 -26.52
CA ARG A 331 -50.86 -18.98 -27.26
C ARG A 331 -49.87 -18.30 -26.31
N TRP A 332 -48.72 -17.94 -26.88
CA TRP A 332 -47.62 -17.22 -26.24
C TRP A 332 -48.06 -16.03 -25.37
N LEU A 333 -47.67 -16.05 -24.09
CA LEU A 333 -47.27 -14.84 -23.37
C LEU A 333 -45.82 -15.01 -22.91
N SER A 334 -45.02 -13.98 -23.14
CA SER A 334 -43.63 -13.92 -22.67
C SER A 334 -43.62 -13.51 -21.19
N LEU A 335 -43.37 -14.46 -20.29
CA LEU A 335 -42.99 -14.15 -18.91
C LEU A 335 -41.49 -13.90 -18.85
N SER A 336 -41.12 -12.63 -18.67
CA SER A 336 -39.74 -12.23 -18.39
C SER A 336 -39.28 -12.86 -17.06
N VAL A 337 -38.06 -13.42 -17.05
CA VAL A 337 -37.49 -14.02 -15.84
C VAL A 337 -37.13 -12.91 -14.86
N SER A 338 -38.05 -12.63 -13.93
CA SER A 338 -37.83 -11.76 -12.78
C SER A 338 -36.68 -12.33 -11.93
N ARG A 339 -35.52 -11.68 -11.95
CA ARG A 339 -34.44 -12.00 -11.01
C ARG A 339 -34.97 -11.82 -9.58
N PRO A 340 -34.77 -12.78 -8.65
CA PRO A 340 -35.17 -12.59 -7.26
C PRO A 340 -34.40 -11.41 -6.66
N VAL A 341 -35.13 -10.50 -6.02
CA VAL A 341 -34.55 -9.33 -5.35
C VAL A 341 -33.68 -9.78 -4.18
N PHE A 342 -32.49 -9.20 -4.04
CA PHE A 342 -31.59 -9.47 -2.91
C PHE A 342 -32.27 -9.07 -1.60
N SER A 343 -32.70 -10.06 -0.81
CA SER A 343 -33.31 -9.86 0.51
C SER A 343 -32.68 -10.77 1.55
N CYS A 344 -31.67 -10.24 2.23
CA CYS A 344 -31.26 -10.59 3.59
C CYS A 344 -30.16 -9.60 4.01
N CYS A 345 -30.47 -8.63 4.87
CA CYS A 345 -29.43 -7.83 5.50
C CYS A 345 -28.70 -8.73 6.50
N LYS A 346 -27.46 -9.10 6.18
CA LYS A 346 -26.64 -10.04 6.95
C LYS A 346 -25.60 -9.28 7.75
N VAL A 347 -25.42 -9.71 8.98
CA VAL A 347 -24.77 -8.89 10.00
C VAL A 347 -23.32 -9.30 10.23
N THR A 348 -22.50 -8.25 10.30
CA THR A 348 -21.06 -8.30 10.50
C THR A 348 -20.68 -7.11 11.37
N TRP A 349 -20.13 -7.39 12.56
CA TRP A 349 -19.20 -6.44 13.15
C TRP A 349 -17.98 -6.36 12.22
N GLN A 350 -17.38 -5.19 12.03
CA GLN A 350 -16.22 -5.02 11.16
C GLN A 350 -15.16 -4.12 11.81
N ILE A 351 -13.89 -4.55 11.74
CA ILE A 351 -12.70 -3.80 12.12
C ILE A 351 -11.89 -3.57 10.84
N PHE A 352 -11.53 -2.33 10.53
CA PHE A 352 -10.49 -2.02 9.55
C PHE A 352 -9.24 -1.55 10.31
N ASN A 353 -8.16 -2.30 10.17
CA ASN A 353 -6.95 -2.20 10.98
C ASN A 353 -5.86 -1.34 10.30
N GLY A 354 -6.15 -0.05 10.20
CA GLY A 354 -5.29 0.99 9.63
C GLY A 354 -5.22 1.03 8.10
N ASP A 355 -4.53 2.06 7.61
CA ASP A 355 -4.11 2.25 6.22
C ASP A 355 -5.28 2.20 5.24
N PHE A 356 -6.22 3.12 5.49
CA PHE A 356 -7.41 3.35 4.67
C PHE A 356 -7.08 4.14 3.41
N VAL A 357 -6.11 5.04 3.52
CA VAL A 357 -5.78 6.07 2.52
C VAL A 357 -4.38 5.89 1.93
N ASP A 358 -4.01 6.84 1.06
CA ASP A 358 -2.78 6.86 0.26
C ASP A 358 -2.67 5.73 -0.77
N ARG A 359 -1.75 5.90 -1.72
CA ARG A 359 -1.43 4.96 -2.82
C ARG A 359 -2.55 4.75 -3.82
N GLY A 360 -3.71 4.23 -3.44
CA GLY A 360 -4.89 4.19 -4.28
C GLY A 360 -5.48 5.60 -4.45
N SER A 361 -5.96 5.90 -5.65
CA SER A 361 -6.47 7.24 -6.02
C SER A 361 -7.98 7.42 -5.82
N PHE A 362 -8.56 6.57 -4.96
CA PHE A 362 -9.92 6.67 -4.46
C PHE A 362 -9.93 6.66 -2.92
N SER A 363 -8.90 7.27 -2.31
CA SER A 363 -8.72 7.35 -0.85
C SER A 363 -9.85 8.11 -0.17
N VAL A 364 -10.34 9.19 -0.79
CA VAL A 364 -11.46 10.01 -0.31
C VAL A 364 -12.76 9.22 -0.28
N GLU A 365 -13.02 8.39 -1.30
CA GLU A 365 -14.21 7.56 -1.41
C GLU A 365 -14.18 6.41 -0.38
N VAL A 366 -13.01 5.81 -0.14
CA VAL A 366 -12.80 4.85 0.98
C VAL A 366 -13.11 5.52 2.31
N ILE A 367 -12.38 6.58 2.68
CA ILE A 367 -12.43 7.08 4.06
C ILE A 367 -13.77 7.70 4.44
N LEU A 368 -14.46 8.39 3.51
CA LEU A 368 -15.80 8.91 3.78
C LEU A 368 -16.86 7.80 3.84
N THR A 369 -16.66 6.67 3.15
CA THR A 369 -17.52 5.48 3.31
C THR A 369 -17.27 4.81 4.66
N LEU A 370 -16.01 4.67 5.09
CA LEU A 370 -15.64 4.12 6.40
C LEU A 370 -16.16 4.99 7.55
N PHE A 371 -15.98 6.32 7.49
CA PHE A 371 -16.53 7.24 8.49
C PHE A 371 -18.05 7.29 8.48
N GLY A 372 -18.68 7.16 7.30
CA GLY A 372 -20.14 6.99 7.21
C GLY A 372 -20.63 5.75 7.97
N PHE A 373 -20.01 4.58 7.77
CA PHE A 373 -20.36 3.39 8.55
C PHE A 373 -19.98 3.50 10.03
N LYS A 374 -18.93 4.25 10.39
CA LYS A 374 -18.58 4.54 11.79
C LYS A 374 -19.63 5.41 12.50
N LEU A 375 -20.29 6.31 11.78
CA LEU A 375 -21.41 7.11 12.30
C LEU A 375 -22.72 6.33 12.34
N LEU A 376 -22.95 5.45 11.37
CA LEU A 376 -24.16 4.63 11.28
C LEU A 376 -24.19 3.50 12.32
N TYR A 377 -23.04 2.91 12.64
CA TYR A 377 -22.92 1.75 13.54
C TYR A 377 -21.72 1.91 14.51
N PRO A 378 -21.72 2.90 15.41
CA PRO A 378 -20.55 3.30 16.19
C PRO A 378 -19.96 2.19 17.06
N ASP A 379 -20.77 1.27 17.57
CA ASP A 379 -20.32 0.19 18.46
C ASP A 379 -19.96 -1.12 17.73
N HIS A 380 -20.29 -1.23 16.43
CA HIS A 380 -20.13 -2.44 15.61
C HIS A 380 -19.17 -2.27 14.41
N PHE A 381 -18.83 -1.02 14.09
CA PHE A 381 -17.85 -0.66 13.07
C PHE A 381 -16.66 0.05 13.72
N HIS A 382 -15.46 -0.50 13.55
CA HIS A 382 -14.25 -0.02 14.22
C HIS A 382 -13.16 0.32 13.20
N LEU A 383 -12.48 1.43 13.47
CA LEU A 383 -11.38 1.95 12.66
C LEU A 383 -10.20 2.15 13.61
N LEU A 384 -9.10 1.46 13.34
CA LEU A 384 -7.84 1.62 14.07
C LEU A 384 -6.87 2.41 13.21
N ARG A 385 -5.98 3.19 13.83
CA ARG A 385 -5.01 4.02 13.10
C ARG A 385 -3.92 3.15 12.49
N GLY A 386 -3.61 3.36 11.22
CA GLY A 386 -2.39 2.86 10.57
C GLY A 386 -1.31 3.93 10.47
N ASN A 387 -0.17 3.61 9.86
CA ASN A 387 0.88 4.62 9.68
C ASN A 387 0.53 5.64 8.59
N HIS A 388 -0.35 5.27 7.65
CA HIS A 388 -0.84 6.18 6.60
C HIS A 388 -1.94 7.14 7.09
N GLU A 389 -2.51 6.99 8.28
CA GLU A 389 -3.34 8.04 8.92
C GLU A 389 -2.47 9.10 9.64
N THR A 390 -1.48 9.64 8.92
CA THR A 390 -0.50 10.65 9.41
C THR A 390 -0.07 11.66 8.34
N ASP A 391 0.22 12.91 8.76
CA ASP A 391 0.58 14.02 7.87
C ASP A 391 1.83 13.75 7.03
N ASN A 392 2.82 13.08 7.62
CA ASN A 392 4.07 12.77 6.95
C ASN A 392 3.86 11.75 5.82
N MET A 393 2.87 10.86 5.93
CA MET A 393 2.54 9.92 4.85
C MET A 393 1.62 10.57 3.80
N ASN A 394 0.54 11.24 4.23
CA ASN A 394 -0.46 11.79 3.31
C ASN A 394 0.07 12.83 2.33
N GLN A 395 1.04 13.65 2.77
CA GLN A 395 1.76 14.61 1.93
C GLN A 395 2.63 13.95 0.85
N ILE A 396 3.09 12.73 1.12
CA ILE A 396 4.06 12.01 0.29
C ILE A 396 3.34 11.08 -0.69
N TYR A 397 2.30 10.38 -0.24
CA TYR A 397 1.78 9.18 -0.91
C TYR A 397 0.41 9.30 -1.59
N GLY A 398 -0.29 10.44 -1.44
CA GLY A 398 -1.44 10.78 -2.28
C GLY A 398 -2.56 11.56 -1.60
N PHE A 399 -2.88 11.27 -0.34
CA PHE A 399 -4.14 11.70 0.27
C PHE A 399 -4.25 13.21 0.48
N GLU A 400 -3.16 13.90 0.86
CA GLU A 400 -3.16 15.37 0.95
C GLU A 400 -3.49 16.00 -0.41
N GLY A 401 -2.88 15.48 -1.49
CA GLY A 401 -3.13 15.93 -2.85
C GLY A 401 -4.53 15.57 -3.34
N GLU A 402 -5.05 14.40 -2.98
CA GLU A 402 -6.37 13.93 -3.39
C GLU A 402 -7.48 14.75 -2.73
N VAL A 403 -7.38 15.01 -1.42
CA VAL A 403 -8.31 15.89 -0.69
C VAL A 403 -8.21 17.33 -1.22
N LYS A 404 -7.01 17.84 -1.52
CA LYS A 404 -6.86 19.19 -2.11
C LYS A 404 -7.37 19.29 -3.55
N ALA A 405 -7.36 18.19 -4.31
CA ALA A 405 -7.93 18.15 -5.67
C ALA A 405 -9.46 17.95 -5.69
N LYS A 406 -10.00 17.18 -4.74
CA LYS A 406 -11.45 16.91 -4.63
C LYS A 406 -12.17 17.99 -3.81
N TYR A 407 -11.57 18.53 -2.76
CA TYR A 407 -12.15 19.51 -1.84
C TYR A 407 -11.27 20.77 -1.66
N THR A 408 -10.64 20.97 -0.50
CA THR A 408 -9.81 22.14 -0.15
C THR A 408 -8.69 21.74 0.81
N ALA A 409 -7.78 22.67 1.13
CA ALA A 409 -6.76 22.43 2.16
C ALA A 409 -7.37 22.27 3.57
N GLN A 410 -8.39 23.05 3.90
CA GLN A 410 -9.07 23.01 5.20
C GLN A 410 -9.78 21.67 5.44
N MET A 411 -10.31 21.04 4.37
CA MET A 411 -10.84 19.68 4.45
C MET A 411 -9.75 18.67 4.85
N TYR A 412 -8.53 18.82 4.31
CA TYR A 412 -7.40 17.96 4.68
C TYR A 412 -6.93 18.20 6.12
N GLU A 413 -6.87 19.46 6.56
CA GLU A 413 -6.50 19.81 7.94
C GLU A 413 -7.49 19.18 8.94
N LEU A 414 -8.80 19.19 8.64
CA LEU A 414 -9.80 18.47 9.44
C LEU A 414 -9.68 16.93 9.35
N PHE A 415 -9.32 16.36 8.20
CA PHE A 415 -9.02 14.92 8.11
C PHE A 415 -7.85 14.53 9.05
N SER A 416 -6.79 15.34 9.09
CA SER A 416 -5.64 15.11 9.98
C SER A 416 -6.06 15.17 11.46
N GLU A 417 -6.84 16.18 11.86
CA GLU A 417 -7.42 16.26 13.21
C GLU A 417 -8.30 15.05 13.57
N VAL A 418 -9.05 14.50 12.61
CA VAL A 418 -9.87 13.29 12.82
C VAL A 418 -8.99 12.04 12.96
N PHE A 419 -7.95 11.91 12.13
CA PHE A 419 -7.00 10.80 12.18
C PHE A 419 -6.23 10.75 13.51
N GLU A 420 -5.96 11.89 14.13
CA GLU A 420 -5.35 11.96 15.47
C GLU A 420 -6.22 11.31 16.56
N TRP A 421 -7.54 11.22 16.39
CA TRP A 421 -8.44 10.58 17.37
C TRP A 421 -8.71 9.08 17.13
N LEU A 422 -8.24 8.50 16.02
CA LEU A 422 -8.36 7.05 15.76
C LEU A 422 -7.62 6.23 16.84
N PRO A 423 -8.28 5.26 17.51
CA PRO A 423 -7.63 4.34 18.45
C PRO A 423 -6.45 3.58 17.82
N LEU A 424 -5.45 3.23 18.64
CA LEU A 424 -4.21 2.61 18.16
C LEU A 424 -4.27 1.06 18.20
N ALA A 425 -5.16 0.50 19.02
CA ALA A 425 -5.36 -0.94 19.13
C ALA A 425 -6.79 -1.31 19.56
N GLN A 426 -7.16 -2.58 19.38
CA GLN A 426 -8.41 -3.17 19.86
C GLN A 426 -8.18 -4.56 20.46
N CYS A 427 -8.73 -4.83 21.64
CA CYS A 427 -8.69 -6.14 22.28
C CYS A 427 -10.08 -6.80 22.26
N ILE A 428 -10.16 -8.04 21.76
CA ILE A 428 -11.39 -8.83 21.70
C ILE A 428 -11.36 -9.89 22.79
N ASN A 429 -12.41 -9.92 23.63
CA ASN A 429 -12.62 -10.86 24.75
C ASN A 429 -11.44 -10.96 25.75
N GLY A 430 -10.56 -9.94 25.80
CA GLY A 430 -9.33 -9.99 26.59
C GLY A 430 -8.30 -11.00 26.05
N LYS A 431 -8.43 -11.45 24.79
CA LYS A 431 -7.69 -12.60 24.24
C LYS A 431 -6.99 -12.37 22.90
N VAL A 432 -7.56 -11.57 22.01
CA VAL A 432 -6.94 -11.23 20.72
C VAL A 432 -6.70 -9.73 20.68
N LEU A 433 -5.43 -9.32 20.61
CA LEU A 433 -5.05 -7.92 20.43
C LEU A 433 -4.83 -7.63 18.95
N ILE A 434 -5.34 -6.48 18.50
CA ILE A 434 -5.29 -6.03 17.11
C ILE A 434 -4.66 -4.64 17.08
N MET A 435 -3.62 -4.45 16.28
CA MET A 435 -2.99 -3.15 15.97
C MET A 435 -2.49 -3.15 14.53
N HIS A 436 -2.28 -2.00 13.90
CA HIS A 436 -1.84 -1.98 12.50
C HIS A 436 -0.40 -2.52 12.32
N GLY A 437 0.57 -1.95 13.04
CA GLY A 437 2.00 -2.29 12.97
C GLY A 437 2.34 -3.57 13.72
N GLY A 438 2.46 -3.51 15.06
CA GLY A 438 2.84 -4.67 15.87
C GLY A 438 3.28 -4.34 17.29
N LEU A 439 4.32 -5.04 17.76
CA LEU A 439 4.81 -5.01 19.15
C LEU A 439 6.03 -4.10 19.37
N PHE A 440 6.31 -3.89 20.65
CA PHE A 440 7.14 -2.82 21.17
C PHE A 440 8.65 -3.06 21.06
N SER A 441 9.39 -1.97 20.91
CA SER A 441 10.85 -1.92 20.96
C SER A 441 11.42 -2.17 22.37
N GLU A 442 10.57 -2.10 23.40
CA GLU A 442 10.87 -2.33 24.82
C GLU A 442 10.03 -3.51 25.36
N ASP A 443 10.47 -4.12 26.47
CA ASP A 443 9.77 -5.20 27.18
C ASP A 443 8.96 -4.66 28.38
N GLY A 444 7.98 -5.41 28.89
CA GLY A 444 7.16 -5.02 30.04
C GLY A 444 6.02 -4.03 29.72
N VAL A 445 5.72 -3.80 28.44
CA VAL A 445 4.60 -2.96 28.00
C VAL A 445 3.29 -3.71 28.17
N THR A 446 2.31 -3.10 28.85
CA THR A 446 1.01 -3.71 29.14
C THR A 446 -0.13 -3.12 28.30
N LEU A 447 -1.27 -3.82 28.27
CA LEU A 447 -2.54 -3.28 27.74
C LEU A 447 -2.93 -1.95 28.42
N ASP A 448 -2.55 -1.74 29.67
CA ASP A 448 -2.87 -0.51 30.41
C ASP A 448 -2.01 0.68 29.95
N ASP A 449 -0.77 0.43 29.56
CA ASP A 449 0.08 1.46 28.95
C ASP A 449 -0.47 1.88 27.59
N ILE A 450 -1.03 0.94 26.80
CA ILE A 450 -1.73 1.26 25.55
C ILE A 450 -2.97 2.14 25.81
N ARG A 451 -3.76 1.89 26.86
CA ARG A 451 -4.89 2.77 27.25
C ARG A 451 -4.42 4.20 27.56
N LYS A 452 -3.26 4.34 28.20
CA LYS A 452 -2.68 5.62 28.66
C LYS A 452 -2.03 6.46 27.55
N ILE A 453 -1.85 5.95 26.33
CA ILE A 453 -1.21 6.72 25.24
C ILE A 453 -2.11 7.92 24.84
N GLU A 454 -1.54 9.13 24.98
CA GLU A 454 -2.05 10.38 24.40
C GLU A 454 -1.95 10.36 22.87
N ARG A 455 -2.95 9.75 22.21
CA ARG A 455 -2.93 9.49 20.76
C ARG A 455 -3.24 10.70 19.87
N ASN A 456 -3.83 11.75 20.42
CA ASN A 456 -4.37 12.94 19.75
C ASN A 456 -3.28 13.91 19.25
N ARG A 457 -2.39 13.38 18.42
CA ARG A 457 -1.16 13.99 17.90
C ARG A 457 -0.64 13.19 16.70
N GLN A 458 0.32 13.75 15.98
CA GLN A 458 1.17 12.96 15.08
C GLN A 458 2.07 12.02 15.92
N PRO A 459 2.35 10.79 15.44
CA PRO A 459 3.17 9.83 16.18
C PRO A 459 4.62 10.31 16.36
N PRO A 460 5.28 9.96 17.48
CA PRO A 460 6.69 10.24 17.71
C PRO A 460 7.61 9.39 16.80
N ASP A 461 8.88 9.79 16.69
CA ASP A 461 9.92 9.07 15.93
C ASP A 461 10.26 7.67 16.52
N SER A 462 9.86 7.40 17.77
CA SER A 462 10.07 6.12 18.49
C SER A 462 9.12 5.98 19.70
N GLY A 463 9.07 4.79 20.31
CA GLY A 463 8.27 4.49 21.51
C GLY A 463 6.87 3.91 21.20
N PRO A 464 6.04 3.60 22.21
CA PRO A 464 4.86 2.73 22.04
C PRO A 464 3.85 3.13 20.96
N MET A 465 3.55 4.43 20.83
CA MET A 465 2.67 4.94 19.76
C MET A 465 3.29 4.77 18.35
N CYS A 466 4.62 4.81 18.24
CA CYS A 466 5.32 4.54 16.99
C CYS A 466 5.28 3.05 16.67
N ASP A 467 5.57 2.20 17.66
CA ASP A 467 5.71 0.76 17.47
C ASP A 467 4.39 0.05 17.10
N LEU A 468 3.27 0.49 17.68
CA LEU A 468 1.92 0.05 17.32
C LEU A 468 1.55 0.34 15.85
N LEU A 469 2.24 1.29 15.19
CA LEU A 469 1.99 1.71 13.81
C LEU A 469 3.07 1.26 12.82
N TRP A 470 4.31 1.04 13.27
CA TRP A 470 5.47 0.89 12.37
C TRP A 470 6.26 -0.41 12.48
N SER A 471 6.09 -1.19 13.54
CA SER A 471 6.89 -2.40 13.78
C SER A 471 6.50 -3.57 12.87
N ASP A 472 7.46 -4.47 12.63
CA ASP A 472 7.27 -5.69 11.82
C ASP A 472 7.71 -6.96 12.59
N PRO A 473 7.06 -8.12 12.40
CA PRO A 473 7.58 -9.39 12.89
C PRO A 473 8.90 -9.77 12.19
N GLN A 474 9.75 -10.54 12.86
CA GLN A 474 10.95 -11.19 12.30
C GLN A 474 11.04 -12.66 12.71
N PRO A 475 11.48 -13.58 11.83
CA PRO A 475 11.51 -15.01 12.14
C PRO A 475 12.52 -15.39 13.22
N GLN A 476 13.57 -14.60 13.42
CA GLN A 476 14.59 -14.80 14.47
C GLN A 476 14.23 -14.09 15.78
N ASN A 477 14.69 -14.66 16.90
CA ASN A 477 14.52 -14.13 18.24
C ASN A 477 15.11 -12.71 18.45
N GLY A 478 14.68 -12.04 19.51
CA GLY A 478 15.12 -10.72 19.92
C GLY A 478 14.47 -9.59 19.13
N ARG A 479 15.21 -8.48 18.99
CA ARG A 479 14.77 -7.28 18.25
C ARG A 479 15.85 -6.81 17.29
N SER A 480 15.45 -6.23 16.16
CA SER A 480 16.34 -5.54 15.22
C SER A 480 15.87 -4.11 14.95
N VAL A 481 16.74 -3.26 14.42
CA VAL A 481 16.33 -1.97 13.83
C VAL A 481 15.41 -2.24 12.63
N SER A 482 14.26 -1.57 12.55
CA SER A 482 13.29 -1.85 11.48
C SER A 482 13.87 -1.64 10.08
N LYS A 483 13.56 -2.58 9.17
CA LYS A 483 13.78 -2.44 7.73
C LYS A 483 13.24 -1.13 7.16
N ARG A 484 12.18 -0.58 7.76
CA ARG A 484 11.53 0.69 7.38
C ARG A 484 12.29 1.93 7.86
N GLY A 485 13.21 1.80 8.82
CA GLY A 485 14.02 2.91 9.36
C GLY A 485 13.30 3.79 10.40
N VAL A 486 12.18 3.28 10.94
CA VAL A 486 11.33 3.81 12.02
C VAL A 486 10.83 2.58 12.81
N SER A 487 10.77 2.66 14.15
CA SER A 487 10.47 1.50 15.02
C SER A 487 11.46 0.30 14.85
N CYS A 488 11.09 -0.88 15.34
CA CYS A 488 11.88 -2.10 15.39
C CYS A 488 11.28 -3.25 14.56
N GLN A 489 12.04 -4.34 14.45
CA GLN A 489 11.51 -5.67 14.20
C GLN A 489 11.50 -6.49 15.50
N PHE A 490 10.48 -7.31 15.73
CA PHE A 490 10.31 -8.11 16.96
C PHE A 490 10.20 -9.61 16.67
N GLY A 491 10.88 -10.44 17.47
CA GLY A 491 10.94 -11.90 17.32
C GLY A 491 9.75 -12.67 17.92
N PRO A 492 9.70 -13.99 17.71
CA PRO A 492 8.67 -14.87 18.27
C PRO A 492 8.76 -14.99 19.81
N ASP A 493 9.93 -14.75 20.39
CA ASP A 493 10.16 -14.64 21.83
C ASP A 493 9.56 -13.36 22.41
N VAL A 494 9.72 -12.21 21.73
CA VAL A 494 9.06 -10.94 22.10
C VAL A 494 7.54 -11.08 22.04
N THR A 495 7.00 -11.68 20.96
CA THR A 495 5.57 -11.97 20.87
C THR A 495 5.10 -12.93 21.97
N LYS A 496 5.90 -13.96 22.28
CA LYS A 496 5.59 -14.88 23.37
C LYS A 496 5.49 -14.15 24.72
N ALA A 497 6.50 -13.36 25.08
CA ALA A 497 6.58 -12.68 26.37
C ALA A 497 5.40 -11.72 26.59
N PHE A 498 5.16 -10.82 25.62
CA PHE A 498 4.07 -9.85 25.70
C PHE A 498 2.68 -10.51 25.85
N LEU A 499 2.43 -11.60 25.11
CA LEU A 499 1.16 -12.33 25.19
C LEU A 499 0.98 -13.01 26.55
N GLU A 500 2.01 -13.67 27.08
CA GLU A 500 1.96 -14.38 28.35
C GLU A 500 1.79 -13.40 29.54
N GLU A 501 2.50 -12.25 29.49
CA GLU A 501 2.38 -11.13 30.43
C GLU A 501 0.99 -10.49 30.45
N ASN A 502 0.37 -10.29 29.27
CA ASN A 502 -0.95 -9.67 29.13
C ASN A 502 -2.12 -10.69 29.07
N HIS A 503 -1.84 -11.98 29.28
CA HIS A 503 -2.79 -13.09 29.28
C HIS A 503 -3.58 -13.31 27.95
N LEU A 504 -3.03 -12.79 26.85
CA LEU A 504 -3.55 -12.88 25.49
C LEU A 504 -3.15 -14.21 24.83
N ASP A 505 -3.90 -14.63 23.80
CA ASP A 505 -3.63 -15.86 23.07
C ASP A 505 -2.75 -15.62 21.82
N TYR A 506 -3.05 -14.56 21.04
CA TYR A 506 -2.28 -14.13 19.86
C TYR A 506 -2.59 -12.68 19.45
N ILE A 507 -1.80 -12.13 18.52
CA ILE A 507 -2.06 -10.81 17.89
C ILE A 507 -2.46 -10.90 16.41
N ILE A 508 -3.28 -9.96 15.95
CA ILE A 508 -3.56 -9.69 14.53
C ILE A 508 -2.98 -8.31 14.17
N ARG A 509 -2.30 -8.22 13.03
CA ARG A 509 -1.75 -6.98 12.49
C ARG A 509 -1.84 -6.91 10.96
N SER A 510 -1.49 -5.78 10.37
CA SER A 510 -1.62 -5.53 8.92
C SER A 510 -0.27 -5.11 8.31
N HIS A 511 -0.12 -3.90 7.74
CA HIS A 511 1.13 -3.18 7.46
C HIS A 511 2.11 -3.80 6.44
N GLU A 512 1.94 -5.06 6.09
CA GLU A 512 2.73 -5.77 5.09
C GLU A 512 1.85 -6.46 4.04
N VAL A 513 2.09 -6.14 2.78
CA VAL A 513 1.59 -6.94 1.66
C VAL A 513 2.11 -8.38 1.76
N LYS A 514 1.18 -9.34 1.74
CA LYS A 514 1.47 -10.79 1.66
C LYS A 514 0.86 -11.33 0.38
N ALA A 515 1.57 -12.19 -0.35
CA ALA A 515 1.13 -12.70 -1.66
C ALA A 515 -0.26 -13.39 -1.61
N GLU A 516 -0.55 -14.08 -0.51
CA GLU A 516 -1.81 -14.79 -0.25
C GLU A 516 -2.83 -13.96 0.57
N GLY A 517 -2.57 -12.67 0.80
CA GLY A 517 -3.44 -11.76 1.56
C GLY A 517 -3.43 -11.95 3.09
N TYR A 518 -2.69 -12.94 3.60
CA TYR A 518 -2.43 -13.15 5.02
C TYR A 518 -1.11 -13.92 5.23
N GLU A 519 -0.64 -13.97 6.47
CA GLU A 519 0.49 -14.81 6.90
C GLU A 519 0.32 -15.18 8.38
N VAL A 520 0.76 -16.38 8.79
CA VAL A 520 0.74 -16.84 10.18
C VAL A 520 2.17 -17.11 10.64
N ALA A 521 2.67 -16.24 11.52
CA ALA A 521 4.03 -16.22 12.01
C ALA A 521 4.12 -16.60 13.50
N HIS A 522 5.35 -16.67 14.02
CA HIS A 522 5.67 -16.83 15.44
C HIS A 522 4.94 -18.02 16.12
N GLY A 523 4.83 -19.15 15.41
CA GLY A 523 4.16 -20.36 15.91
C GLY A 523 2.64 -20.20 16.10
N GLY A 524 2.00 -19.33 15.31
CA GLY A 524 0.57 -19.03 15.42
C GLY A 524 0.25 -17.77 16.23
N ARG A 525 1.26 -17.17 16.88
CA ARG A 525 1.07 -16.05 17.83
C ARG A 525 1.01 -14.67 17.18
N CYS A 526 1.45 -14.53 15.93
CA CYS A 526 1.40 -13.28 15.17
C CYS A 526 0.76 -13.52 13.81
N VAL A 527 -0.38 -12.90 13.53
CA VAL A 527 -1.13 -13.07 12.28
C VAL A 527 -1.11 -11.75 11.50
N THR A 528 -0.68 -11.80 10.23
CA THR A 528 -0.81 -10.67 9.32
C THR A 528 -2.05 -10.84 8.44
N VAL A 529 -2.86 -9.78 8.27
CA VAL A 529 -3.99 -9.70 7.32
C VAL A 529 -3.83 -8.46 6.44
N PHE A 530 -4.06 -8.59 5.14
CA PHE A 530 -3.89 -7.50 4.17
C PHE A 530 -5.05 -7.48 3.19
N SER A 531 -5.75 -6.34 3.06
CA SER A 531 -7.06 -6.27 2.39
C SER A 531 -7.05 -5.49 1.06
N ALA A 532 -5.87 -5.09 0.55
CA ALA A 532 -5.69 -4.44 -0.75
C ALA A 532 -5.16 -5.45 -1.81
N PRO A 533 -6.02 -6.07 -2.64
CA PRO A 533 -5.58 -7.06 -3.63
C PRO A 533 -4.90 -6.38 -4.83
N ASN A 534 -3.96 -7.07 -5.49
CA ASN A 534 -3.15 -6.51 -6.59
C ASN A 534 -2.59 -5.10 -6.29
N TYR A 535 -2.02 -4.94 -5.10
CA TYR A 535 -1.64 -3.64 -4.53
C TYR A 535 -0.87 -2.75 -5.52
N CYS A 536 -1.25 -1.48 -5.57
CA CYS A 536 -0.73 -0.47 -6.50
C CYS A 536 -0.78 -0.89 -7.99
N ASP A 537 -1.81 -1.63 -8.39
CA ASP A 537 -2.08 -2.22 -9.71
C ASP A 537 -0.98 -3.18 -10.22
N GLN A 538 -0.08 -3.63 -9.34
CA GLN A 538 1.23 -4.14 -9.76
C GLN A 538 1.79 -5.32 -8.99
N MET A 539 1.35 -5.56 -7.75
CA MET A 539 1.92 -6.61 -6.90
C MET A 539 1.32 -8.00 -7.14
N GLY A 540 0.15 -8.10 -7.81
CA GLY A 540 -0.49 -9.38 -8.14
C GLY A 540 -0.98 -10.22 -6.96
N ASN A 541 -0.85 -9.71 -5.72
CA ASN A 541 -1.25 -10.40 -4.50
C ASN A 541 -2.76 -10.61 -4.41
N LYS A 542 -3.16 -11.68 -3.72
CA LYS A 542 -4.50 -11.78 -3.14
C LYS A 542 -4.63 -10.82 -1.96
N ALA A 543 -5.86 -10.55 -1.57
CA ALA A 543 -6.20 -9.98 -0.27
C ALA A 543 -6.94 -11.01 0.58
N SER A 544 -7.07 -10.73 1.88
CA SER A 544 -8.00 -11.47 2.73
C SER A 544 -8.67 -10.59 3.78
N TYR A 545 -9.70 -11.15 4.42
CA TYR A 545 -10.23 -10.72 5.70
C TYR A 545 -10.36 -11.93 6.63
N ILE A 546 -10.28 -11.70 7.94
CA ILE A 546 -10.44 -12.73 8.97
C ILE A 546 -11.88 -12.73 9.48
N HIS A 547 -12.41 -13.89 9.83
CA HIS A 547 -13.56 -14.05 10.72
C HIS A 547 -13.13 -14.60 12.08
N LEU A 548 -13.61 -13.96 13.14
CA LEU A 548 -13.54 -14.42 14.53
C LEU A 548 -14.95 -14.64 15.07
N ARG A 549 -15.13 -15.57 16.00
CA ARG A 549 -16.41 -15.90 16.64
C ARG A 549 -16.25 -15.90 18.15
N GLY A 550 -17.25 -15.43 18.90
CA GLY A 550 -17.09 -15.35 20.37
C GLY A 550 -16.90 -16.71 21.06
N SER A 551 -17.40 -17.79 20.44
CA SER A 551 -17.21 -19.19 20.89
C SER A 551 -15.90 -19.82 20.41
N ASP A 552 -15.24 -19.23 19.41
CA ASP A 552 -14.00 -19.74 18.81
C ASP A 552 -13.24 -18.59 18.14
N LEU A 553 -12.29 -18.01 18.87
CA LEU A 553 -11.48 -16.87 18.43
C LEU A 553 -10.32 -17.28 17.49
N ARG A 554 -10.29 -18.51 16.97
CA ARG A 554 -9.30 -18.91 15.95
C ARG A 554 -9.58 -18.17 14.62
N PRO A 555 -8.55 -17.63 13.96
CA PRO A 555 -8.74 -16.81 12.76
C PRO A 555 -9.16 -17.67 11.55
N GLN A 556 -10.34 -17.38 11.00
CA GLN A 556 -10.87 -18.01 9.79
C GLN A 556 -10.58 -17.08 8.59
N PHE A 557 -9.60 -17.42 7.75
CA PHE A 557 -9.14 -16.57 6.64
C PHE A 557 -10.03 -16.74 5.39
N HIS A 558 -10.48 -15.62 4.83
CA HIS A 558 -11.26 -15.56 3.60
C HIS A 558 -10.51 -14.76 2.54
N GLN A 559 -9.96 -15.44 1.53
CA GLN A 559 -9.21 -14.81 0.43
C GLN A 559 -10.13 -14.22 -0.65
N PHE A 560 -9.70 -13.13 -1.26
CA PHE A 560 -10.31 -12.54 -2.45
C PHE A 560 -9.26 -11.91 -3.39
N THR A 561 -9.68 -11.58 -4.61
CA THR A 561 -8.85 -10.98 -5.67
C THR A 561 -9.39 -9.61 -6.07
N ALA A 562 -8.56 -8.82 -6.77
CA ALA A 562 -8.91 -7.48 -7.18
C ALA A 562 -10.06 -7.44 -8.20
N VAL A 563 -10.86 -6.38 -8.15
CA VAL A 563 -11.91 -6.10 -9.13
C VAL A 563 -11.55 -4.93 -10.06
N PRO A 564 -12.14 -4.83 -11.27
CA PRO A 564 -11.90 -3.69 -12.15
C PRO A 564 -12.34 -2.36 -11.53
N HIS A 565 -11.48 -1.36 -11.63
CA HIS A 565 -11.73 0.03 -11.25
C HIS A 565 -11.53 0.97 -12.45
N PRO A 566 -11.99 2.24 -12.37
CA PRO A 566 -11.72 3.23 -13.41
C PRO A 566 -10.23 3.51 -13.60
N ASN A 567 -9.88 4.00 -14.80
CA ASN A 567 -8.51 4.27 -15.24
C ASN A 567 -7.90 5.55 -14.60
N VAL A 568 -7.79 5.55 -13.27
CA VAL A 568 -7.01 6.52 -12.48
C VAL A 568 -5.85 5.74 -11.85
N LYS A 569 -4.62 6.07 -12.26
CA LYS A 569 -3.43 5.33 -11.80
C LYS A 569 -3.19 5.52 -10.31
N PRO A 570 -2.61 4.52 -9.60
CA PRO A 570 -2.10 4.69 -8.25
C PRO A 570 -1.16 5.90 -8.15
N MET A 571 -1.19 6.56 -6.99
CA MET A 571 -0.42 7.76 -6.67
C MET A 571 -0.64 8.95 -7.62
N ALA A 572 -1.76 9.04 -8.35
CA ALA A 572 -2.05 10.14 -9.27
C ALA A 572 -2.00 11.53 -8.61
N TYR A 573 -2.31 11.60 -7.31
CA TYR A 573 -2.30 12.83 -6.50
C TYR A 573 -1.06 12.99 -5.60
N ALA A 574 -0.15 12.01 -5.60
CA ALA A 574 1.04 12.02 -4.76
C ALA A 574 2.08 13.06 -5.24
N ASN A 575 3.08 13.34 -4.41
CA ASN A 575 4.15 14.26 -4.78
C ASN A 575 4.90 13.75 -6.03
N THR A 576 5.17 14.64 -6.99
CA THR A 576 5.86 14.31 -8.25
C THR A 576 7.22 13.65 -8.00
N LEU A 577 7.94 13.98 -6.93
CA LEU A 577 9.20 13.31 -6.56
C LEU A 577 9.05 11.78 -6.42
N LEU A 578 7.92 11.30 -5.89
CA LEU A 578 7.66 9.88 -5.67
C LEU A 578 6.94 9.22 -6.85
N GLN A 579 6.08 9.96 -7.57
CA GLN A 579 5.62 9.52 -8.90
C GLN A 579 6.84 9.25 -9.82
N LEU A 580 7.84 10.14 -9.81
CA LEU A 580 9.11 9.98 -10.53
C LEU A 580 10.00 8.89 -9.91
N GLY A 581 9.97 8.66 -8.59
CA GLY A 581 10.71 7.57 -7.94
C GLY A 581 10.15 6.17 -8.26
N MET A 582 8.82 6.06 -8.34
CA MET A 582 8.09 4.80 -8.53
C MET A 582 7.82 4.50 -10.01
N MET A 583 7.57 5.51 -10.86
CA MET A 583 7.46 5.32 -12.32
C MET A 583 8.77 5.59 -13.07
N ILE A 584 9.50 6.68 -12.79
CA ILE A 584 10.72 7.05 -13.55
C ILE A 584 12.00 6.45 -12.94
N VAL A 585 11.98 5.11 -12.90
CA VAL A 585 13.17 4.29 -13.20
C VAL A 585 12.91 3.43 -14.46
N LEU A 586 11.83 3.70 -15.21
CA LEU A 586 11.45 3.00 -16.44
C LEU A 586 12.01 3.60 -17.73
N GLU A 587 12.62 4.79 -17.70
CA GLU A 587 13.45 5.24 -18.83
C GLU A 587 14.88 4.67 -18.73
N PRO A 588 15.42 4.04 -19.79
CA PRO A 588 16.81 3.62 -19.85
C PRO A 588 17.72 4.84 -20.08
N CYS A 589 17.97 5.60 -19.01
CA CYS A 589 18.84 6.78 -19.02
C CYS A 589 20.32 6.37 -19.22
N GLY A 590 20.68 6.17 -20.48
CA GLY A 590 21.97 5.60 -20.89
C GLY A 590 21.96 4.07 -20.92
N ARG A 591 22.91 3.49 -21.67
CA ARG A 591 23.13 2.04 -21.70
C ARG A 591 23.40 1.51 -20.29
N TRP A 592 23.00 0.26 -20.03
CA TRP A 592 23.61 -0.53 -18.96
C TRP A 592 25.08 -0.72 -19.34
N THR A 593 25.97 0.04 -18.70
CA THR A 593 27.38 0.09 -19.11
C THR A 593 28.13 -1.15 -18.63
N GLU A 594 28.53 -1.99 -19.58
CA GLU A 594 29.56 -3.00 -19.41
C GLU A 594 30.91 -2.30 -19.12
N GLY A 595 31.13 -1.97 -17.85
CA GLY A 595 32.31 -1.27 -17.35
C GLY A 595 33.50 -2.19 -17.12
N ALA A 596 33.90 -2.97 -18.12
CA ALA A 596 35.11 -3.77 -18.05
C ALA A 596 36.35 -2.84 -18.02
N GLY A 597 36.89 -2.61 -16.82
CA GLY A 597 38.04 -1.74 -16.62
C GLY A 597 39.32 -2.41 -17.10
N HIS A 598 39.82 -2.03 -18.27
CA HIS A 598 41.14 -2.48 -18.73
C HIS A 598 42.16 -1.35 -18.71
N VAL A 599 43.17 -1.49 -17.86
CA VAL A 599 44.30 -0.56 -17.80
C VAL A 599 45.28 -0.87 -18.93
N ARG A 600 45.57 0.15 -19.75
CA ARG A 600 46.90 0.35 -20.35
C ARG A 600 47.07 1.78 -20.90
N GLY A 601 48.09 2.48 -20.42
CA GLY A 601 48.83 3.42 -21.24
C GLY A 601 49.86 2.67 -22.08
N GLU A 602 50.68 3.40 -22.85
CA GLU A 602 51.71 2.85 -23.76
C GLU A 602 51.08 2.02 -24.91
N GLU A 603 51.14 2.41 -26.18
CA GLU A 603 52.34 2.72 -26.96
C GLU A 603 52.09 3.80 -28.02
N ARG A 604 53.00 4.78 -28.09
CA ARG A 604 53.01 5.83 -29.12
C ARG A 604 54.17 5.63 -30.11
N LEU A 605 54.43 4.38 -30.53
CA LEU A 605 55.53 4.06 -31.43
C LEU A 605 55.28 2.76 -32.22
N HIS A 606 54.74 2.88 -33.44
CA HIS A 606 55.35 2.26 -34.63
C HIS A 606 54.70 2.80 -35.91
N LYS A 607 55.51 3.48 -36.72
CA LYS A 607 55.16 3.84 -38.11
C LYS A 607 55.69 2.75 -39.06
N ALA A 608 55.01 2.61 -40.19
CA ALA A 608 55.43 1.91 -41.41
C ALA A 608 55.65 0.39 -41.32
N LEU A 609 54.87 -0.35 -42.13
CA LEU A 609 55.41 -1.15 -43.24
C LEU A 609 54.26 -1.67 -44.14
N ARG A 610 54.48 -1.66 -45.47
CA ARG A 610 53.61 -2.23 -46.54
C ARG A 610 52.23 -1.56 -46.73
N SER A 611 51.55 -1.68 -47.88
CA SER A 611 51.96 -1.49 -49.28
C SER A 611 50.68 -1.20 -50.12
N PRO A 612 50.75 -0.48 -51.26
CA PRO A 612 49.55 0.10 -51.88
C PRO A 612 48.89 -0.77 -52.97
N GLU A 613 47.81 -1.46 -52.65
CA GLU A 613 46.93 -2.10 -53.64
C GLU A 613 45.45 -2.13 -53.18
N ASP A 614 44.54 -2.62 -54.04
CA ASP A 614 43.08 -2.73 -53.82
C ASP A 614 42.27 -1.45 -53.51
N ARG A 615 42.54 -0.39 -54.26
CA ARG A 615 41.48 0.58 -54.65
C ARG A 615 40.66 0.06 -55.84
N ARG A 616 39.74 -0.91 -55.65
CA ARG A 616 38.52 -1.13 -56.50
C ARG A 616 37.62 -2.29 -55.99
N ARG A 617 36.39 -2.35 -56.51
CA ARG A 617 35.37 -3.42 -56.39
C ARG A 617 34.61 -3.58 -55.04
N LYS A 618 33.43 -2.96 -54.96
CA LYS A 618 32.20 -3.61 -54.42
C LYS A 618 31.00 -3.23 -55.30
N ARG A 619 30.34 -4.21 -55.93
CA ARG A 619 29.07 -4.04 -56.67
C ARG A 619 28.38 -5.41 -56.84
N ALA A 620 27.11 -5.50 -56.40
CA ALA A 620 26.18 -6.63 -56.63
C ALA A 620 26.61 -7.96 -55.95
N GLN A 621 25.76 -8.97 -55.66
CA GLN A 621 24.29 -9.15 -55.54
C GLN A 621 24.08 -10.56 -54.84
N PRO A 622 22.88 -11.21 -54.76
CA PRO A 622 21.53 -10.86 -55.20
C PRO A 622 20.41 -10.94 -54.15
N THR A 623 19.23 -10.43 -54.53
CA THR A 623 17.92 -10.95 -54.11
C THR A 623 17.21 -11.54 -55.34
N GLN A 624 16.28 -12.49 -55.17
CA GLN A 624 15.43 -13.00 -56.27
C GLN A 624 13.96 -12.55 -56.13
N ARG A 625 13.17 -12.75 -57.19
CA ARG A 625 11.90 -12.03 -57.49
C ARG A 625 10.79 -12.92 -58.08
N THR A 626 9.56 -12.48 -57.87
CA THR A 626 8.42 -12.41 -58.83
C THR A 626 7.68 -11.06 -58.61
N GLY A 627 6.76 -10.54 -59.43
CA GLY A 627 6.34 -10.88 -60.80
C GLY A 627 4.81 -11.02 -60.93
N THR A 628 4.05 -10.25 -61.74
CA THR A 628 4.34 -9.07 -62.61
C THR A 628 3.08 -8.17 -62.76
N GLY A 629 3.20 -6.97 -63.35
CA GLY A 629 2.07 -6.14 -63.83
C GLY A 629 1.63 -6.51 -65.27
N PRO A 630 1.04 -5.60 -66.09
CA PRO A 630 0.71 -4.16 -65.90
C PRO A 630 -0.73 -3.78 -66.36
N VAL A 631 -1.05 -2.47 -66.58
CA VAL A 631 -1.91 -1.89 -67.66
C VAL A 631 -2.22 -0.38 -67.41
N THR A 632 -2.57 0.38 -68.46
CA THR A 632 -3.01 1.81 -68.47
C THR A 632 -4.12 2.01 -69.54
N SER A 633 -4.77 3.16 -69.82
CA SER A 633 -4.61 4.59 -69.47
C SER A 633 -5.84 5.45 -69.87
N GLN A 634 -5.93 6.68 -69.32
CA GLN A 634 -6.47 7.93 -69.94
C GLN A 634 -7.99 8.27 -70.02
N LEU A 635 -8.22 9.61 -69.97
CA LEU A 635 -9.37 10.46 -70.41
C LEU A 635 -10.46 10.94 -69.40
N CYS A 636 -11.05 12.10 -69.75
CA CYS A 636 -11.81 13.09 -68.92
C CYS A 636 -13.31 13.20 -69.41
N PRO A 637 -14.23 14.16 -69.03
CA PRO A 637 -14.07 15.48 -68.35
C PRO A 637 -15.21 15.94 -67.34
N GLU A 638 -15.35 17.26 -67.14
CA GLU A 638 -16.30 18.10 -66.32
C GLU A 638 -17.82 17.91 -66.59
N PRO A 639 -18.83 18.47 -65.83
CA PRO A 639 -18.86 19.85 -65.26
C PRO A 639 -19.59 20.18 -63.91
N ARG A 640 -19.07 21.23 -63.24
CA ARG A 640 -19.69 22.43 -62.56
C ARG A 640 -21.00 22.40 -61.73
N GLY A 641 -20.94 23.08 -60.57
CA GLY A 641 -22.07 23.75 -59.87
C GLY A 641 -21.66 24.42 -58.55
N GLY A 642 -22.00 25.71 -58.33
CA GLY A 642 -21.78 26.48 -57.07
C GLY A 642 -23.08 27.20 -56.62
N PRO A 643 -23.08 28.24 -55.76
CA PRO A 643 -21.97 29.04 -55.16
C PRO A 643 -22.15 29.19 -53.61
N LEU A 644 -21.65 30.14 -52.76
CA LEU A 644 -20.59 31.19 -52.73
C LEU A 644 -20.29 31.59 -51.23
N ALA A 645 -19.34 32.52 -51.02
CA ALA A 645 -19.12 33.44 -49.87
C ALA A 645 -18.72 32.90 -48.47
N GLY A 646 -17.71 33.46 -47.76
CA GLY A 646 -16.64 34.36 -48.23
C GLY A 646 -15.83 35.16 -47.16
N ASN A 647 -14.49 35.02 -47.18
CA ASN A 647 -13.45 36.01 -46.76
C ASN A 647 -13.33 36.45 -45.26
N LYS A 648 -12.20 36.97 -44.75
CA LYS A 648 -10.74 36.74 -45.01
C LYS A 648 -9.84 37.32 -43.88
N LYS A 649 -8.55 36.97 -43.91
CA LYS A 649 -7.43 37.35 -43.00
C LYS A 649 -7.09 38.85 -42.99
N THR A 650 -6.45 39.31 -41.90
CA THR A 650 -5.11 40.01 -41.91
C THR A 650 -4.48 40.10 -40.51
N CYS A 651 -3.17 40.37 -40.44
CA CYS A 651 -2.43 40.75 -39.22
C CYS A 651 -1.99 42.22 -39.33
N TRP A 652 -1.75 42.91 -38.19
CA TRP A 652 -0.97 44.16 -38.14
C TRP A 652 -0.18 44.28 -36.83
N VAL A 653 0.82 45.17 -36.85
CA VAL A 653 1.69 45.56 -35.72
C VAL A 653 1.62 47.08 -35.60
N GLU A 654 1.56 47.62 -34.38
CA GLU A 654 1.71 49.07 -34.14
C GLU A 654 2.35 49.34 -32.77
N ALA A 655 2.80 50.58 -32.52
CA ALA A 655 3.76 50.87 -31.46
C ALA A 655 3.70 52.33 -30.93
N ALA A 656 4.35 52.55 -29.77
CA ALA A 656 4.66 53.86 -29.16
C ALA A 656 3.43 54.64 -28.57
N PRO A 657 3.61 55.73 -27.79
CA PRO A 657 4.85 56.42 -27.42
C PRO A 657 5.09 56.62 -25.90
N ARG A 658 6.19 57.34 -25.58
CA ARG A 658 6.58 57.77 -24.21
C ARG A 658 6.14 59.21 -23.92
N ALA A 659 5.86 59.52 -22.66
CA ALA A 659 6.05 60.86 -22.08
C ALA A 659 6.28 60.80 -20.55
N SER A 660 6.93 61.81 -19.98
CA SER A 660 7.21 62.08 -18.56
C SER A 660 7.46 63.61 -18.43
N PRO A 661 7.40 64.32 -17.27
CA PRO A 661 8.07 63.98 -15.98
C PRO A 661 7.29 64.40 -14.69
N GLY A 662 7.91 64.27 -13.51
CA GLY A 662 7.46 64.96 -12.27
C GLY A 662 7.87 64.32 -10.94
N LEU A 663 8.75 64.98 -10.17
CA LEU A 663 9.33 64.51 -8.89
C LEU A 663 8.32 64.36 -7.73
N LEU A 664 8.53 63.37 -6.83
CA LEU A 664 8.91 63.59 -5.42
C LEU A 664 9.33 62.28 -4.72
N SER A 665 9.65 62.29 -3.42
CA SER A 665 10.77 61.52 -2.85
C SER A 665 10.51 60.61 -1.62
N SER A 666 11.53 59.79 -1.33
CA SER A 666 11.84 59.06 -0.08
C SER A 666 11.34 57.61 0.10
N ARG A 667 12.19 56.81 0.77
CA ARG A 667 11.96 55.42 1.24
C ARG A 667 12.49 55.30 2.68
N PRO A 668 11.78 54.64 3.60
CA PRO A 668 12.37 54.05 4.81
C PRO A 668 12.62 52.55 4.59
N GLY A 669 13.86 52.08 4.74
CA GLY A 669 14.20 50.67 4.45
C GLY A 669 15.67 50.32 4.65
N SER A 670 16.20 50.51 5.86
CA SER A 670 17.62 50.22 6.17
C SER A 670 17.92 49.95 7.66
N ALA A 671 16.89 49.82 8.52
CA ALA A 671 17.01 49.48 9.93
C ALA A 671 16.98 47.96 10.15
N LEU A 672 15.84 47.32 9.85
CA LEU A 672 15.56 45.88 10.10
C LEU A 672 16.63 44.91 9.57
N GLU A 673 17.34 45.28 8.50
CA GLU A 673 18.38 44.44 7.87
C GLU A 673 19.75 44.49 8.58
N ARG A 674 19.89 45.33 9.62
CA ARG A 674 21.07 45.36 10.51
C ARG A 674 20.84 44.46 11.72
N ASP A 675 19.71 44.64 12.40
CA ASP A 675 19.34 43.92 13.62
C ASP A 675 19.36 42.39 13.39
N LEU A 676 18.86 41.94 12.24
CA LEU A 676 18.89 40.53 11.83
C LEU A 676 20.32 39.97 11.68
N LYS A 677 21.28 40.79 11.23
CA LYS A 677 22.70 40.41 11.09
C LYS A 677 23.46 40.44 12.41
N GLU A 678 22.99 41.19 13.39
CA GLU A 678 23.60 41.25 14.73
C GLU A 678 23.07 40.13 15.64
N SER A 679 21.78 39.76 15.53
CA SER A 679 21.22 38.59 16.21
C SER A 679 21.91 37.28 15.79
N LEU A 680 22.03 37.04 14.47
CA LEU A 680 22.72 35.85 13.92
C LEU A 680 24.21 35.75 14.29
N ARG A 681 24.84 36.85 14.74
CA ARG A 681 26.22 36.83 15.25
C ARG A 681 26.32 36.43 16.72
N ARG A 682 25.24 36.54 17.50
CA ARG A 682 25.23 36.11 18.92
C ARG A 682 25.04 34.60 19.03
N GLU A 683 24.09 34.00 18.30
CA GLU A 683 23.90 32.54 18.28
C GLU A 683 25.15 31.79 17.81
N ALA A 684 25.89 32.35 16.84
CA ALA A 684 27.14 31.77 16.35
C ALA A 684 28.31 31.82 17.36
N GLY A 685 28.18 32.59 18.45
CA GLY A 685 29.16 32.63 19.54
C GLY A 685 28.95 31.53 20.58
N ASP A 686 27.70 31.30 20.99
CA ASP A 686 27.35 30.37 22.08
C ASP A 686 27.60 28.89 21.74
N GLN A 687 27.57 28.52 20.45
CA GLN A 687 27.90 27.16 19.98
C GLN A 687 29.41 26.84 20.01
N ARG A 688 30.24 27.65 20.66
CA ARG A 688 31.67 27.37 20.92
C ARG A 688 32.02 27.20 22.41
N LEU A 689 31.03 27.21 23.30
CA LEU A 689 31.21 27.09 24.76
C LEU A 689 30.25 26.06 25.41
N ARG A 690 29.84 25.05 24.63
CA ARG A 690 29.14 23.83 25.10
C ARG A 690 29.66 22.62 24.34
#